data_AF-A0A7X7LLB5-F1
#
_entry.id   AF-A0A7X7LLB5-F1
#
_cell.length_a   1.000
_cell.length_b   1.000
_cell.length_c   1.000
_cell.angle_alpha   90.00
_cell.angle_beta   90.00
_cell.angle_gamma   90.00
#
_symmetry.space_group_name_H-M   'P 1'
#
loop_
_entity.id
_entity.type
_entity.pdbx_description
1 polymer ?
#
loop_
_entity_poly.entity_id
_entity_poly.type
_entity_poly.pdbx_seq_one_letter_code
_entity_poly.pdbx_strand_id
1 'polypeptide(L)'
;TELTLLGKNVLTVGAGNIGYLTSYQLTQAGAKVKTIIEAMPREGGFPVQANRVRRLGIPVMLGYMILEAIPNEKGDGIKGAVIAKCENFEPIEGTEQVIDGIDVINICTGLMPDDTLLIKGRDMFGRHCFGAGDAVRIGEGTSAVLKGKQVAYEILECMGKRFNYDDYLMVSKEYIDSQQHPVRVRQEPFKPSEERMKKPFVQIDCLYGFACNPCAFACQYGAITKSSTSTVPNIDYDKCIGCMECVYQCPGLAIFGYNLEKNTFFLPIEFEMEEGSEVYLVDNNAKILGEGSLKKILKKKNLTHVARVESKEMKQEDMLNVRGFIIKENYPKPVELKPFEENLTGEIYMCHCDDVQMDEVMKVIGDRKYISVDEVKHTTHLGMGPCRGKRCLQRLRQNLRPKGIELVGSATPRAPMSNQITAGELYPSSSGEKIITHIGNTKRTVVEVKSFVAGGGIGGSALFRFLAEAGFEPFMANYGFGSSWRNIAGGRPGFSLPELADIALHNLELFKAMAKQRDIDFRLINYITFAHDEQMLKTLEESMKWQTGTMLSPSQFQSEVSPYFNKNNKNYIAALKTGDCWQAMPGKVIEALREIGISRGGKVLENSQLVHVEKNNDTYIAVVKLHDGSFIEFHTPLFINALGNNGYVFAKSLGIDTGLYPVKHQAFITRRLPMLGINGKPLDMLIDRRVYKGFVAVYGQQLGETGQIIGCASPQIEPLET
;
A
#
# COMPACT_ATOMS: atom_id res chain seq x y z
N THR A 1 25.74 -6.19 11.66
CA THR A 1 24.41 -5.72 11.20
C THR A 1 23.98 -6.67 10.11
N GLU A 2 22.92 -7.43 10.33
CA GLU A 2 22.40 -8.38 9.34
C GLU A 2 21.94 -7.62 8.08
N LEU A 3 22.74 -7.69 7.02
CA LEU A 3 22.28 -7.41 5.66
C LEU A 3 21.50 -8.65 5.20
N THR A 4 20.27 -8.82 5.68
CA THR A 4 19.45 -9.96 5.25
C THR A 4 18.92 -9.68 3.86
N LEU A 5 19.65 -10.16 2.86
CA LEU A 5 19.11 -10.33 1.51
C LEU A 5 17.88 -11.25 1.58
N LEU A 6 16.76 -10.81 1.00
CA LEU A 6 15.56 -11.64 0.88
C LEU A 6 15.75 -12.81 -0.11
N GLY A 7 16.77 -12.71 -0.98
CA GLY A 7 17.21 -13.75 -1.90
C GLY A 7 18.50 -13.34 -2.60
N LYS A 8 19.11 -14.28 -3.33
CA LYS A 8 20.45 -14.13 -3.90
C LYS A 8 20.45 -13.95 -5.41
N ASN A 9 19.41 -14.39 -6.12
CA ASN A 9 19.33 -14.33 -7.58
C ASN A 9 18.06 -13.60 -7.99
N VAL A 10 18.23 -12.38 -8.49
CA VAL A 10 17.14 -11.41 -8.58
C VAL A 10 16.79 -11.08 -10.02
N LEU A 11 15.50 -11.14 -10.36
CA LEU A 11 14.92 -10.46 -11.52
C LEU A 11 14.41 -9.09 -11.07
N THR A 12 14.85 -8.00 -11.70
CA THR A 12 14.28 -6.67 -11.42
C THR A 12 13.27 -6.29 -12.50
N VAL A 13 12.11 -5.77 -12.09
CA VAL A 13 11.04 -5.30 -12.97
C VAL A 13 10.92 -3.79 -12.88
N GLY A 14 11.20 -3.11 -13.99
CA GLY A 14 11.21 -1.66 -14.16
C GLY A 14 12.62 -1.10 -14.27
N ALA A 15 12.92 -0.44 -15.38
CA ALA A 15 14.20 0.24 -15.67
C ALA A 15 14.10 1.75 -15.40
N GLY A 16 13.46 2.10 -14.28
CA GLY A 16 13.43 3.45 -13.71
C GLY A 16 14.62 3.71 -12.77
N ASN A 17 14.72 4.94 -12.25
CA ASN A 17 15.76 5.29 -11.27
C ASN A 17 15.78 4.35 -10.05
N ILE A 18 14.61 4.00 -9.52
CA ILE A 18 14.49 3.06 -8.39
C ILE A 18 14.95 1.65 -8.79
N GLY A 19 14.60 1.19 -10.00
CA GLY A 19 15.05 -0.10 -10.52
C GLY A 19 16.57 -0.18 -10.55
N TYR A 20 17.23 0.79 -11.15
CA TYR A 20 18.69 0.82 -11.20
C TYR A 20 19.35 0.94 -9.83
N LEU A 21 18.85 1.83 -8.96
CA LEU A 21 19.41 2.02 -7.61
C LEU A 21 19.28 0.76 -6.76
N THR A 22 18.11 0.14 -6.75
CA THR A 22 17.88 -1.09 -5.96
C THR A 22 18.64 -2.27 -6.54
N SER A 23 18.73 -2.45 -7.87
CA SER A 23 19.59 -3.46 -8.48
C SER A 23 21.07 -3.26 -8.09
N TYR A 24 21.56 -2.02 -8.12
CA TYR A 24 22.92 -1.72 -7.70
C TYR A 24 23.16 -2.04 -6.22
N GLN A 25 22.25 -1.63 -5.32
CA GLN A 25 22.33 -1.91 -3.88
C GLN A 25 22.21 -3.40 -3.56
N LEU A 26 21.40 -4.15 -4.32
CA LEU A 26 21.33 -5.61 -4.22
C LEU A 26 22.69 -6.24 -4.55
N THR A 27 23.37 -5.78 -5.60
CA THR A 27 24.74 -6.21 -5.90
C THR A 27 25.72 -5.81 -4.80
N GLN A 28 25.59 -4.62 -4.21
CA GLN A 28 26.43 -4.20 -3.07
C GLN A 28 26.24 -5.12 -1.86
N ALA A 29 25.03 -5.62 -1.64
CA ALA A 29 24.71 -6.57 -0.59
C ALA A 29 25.13 -8.02 -0.92
N GLY A 30 25.66 -8.29 -2.12
CA GLY A 30 26.13 -9.61 -2.56
C GLY A 30 25.10 -10.44 -3.34
N ALA A 31 23.95 -9.86 -3.73
CA ALA A 31 23.00 -10.53 -4.61
C ALA A 31 23.40 -10.41 -6.09
N LYS A 32 23.05 -11.41 -6.88
CA LYS A 32 23.23 -11.43 -8.33
C LYS A 32 21.94 -11.00 -9.01
N VAL A 33 21.94 -9.83 -9.64
CA VAL A 33 20.82 -9.39 -10.48
C VAL A 33 20.98 -10.02 -11.86
N LYS A 34 20.09 -10.95 -12.21
CA LYS A 34 20.16 -11.71 -13.47
C LYS A 34 19.85 -10.81 -14.68
N THR A 35 18.82 -9.97 -14.57
CA THR A 35 18.47 -8.94 -15.55
C THR A 35 17.49 -7.92 -14.97
N ILE A 36 17.36 -6.78 -15.65
CA ILE A 36 16.31 -5.79 -15.45
C ILE A 36 15.41 -5.82 -16.68
N ILE A 37 14.11 -6.05 -16.51
CA ILE A 37 13.13 -5.95 -17.59
C ILE A 37 12.34 -4.64 -17.51
N GLU A 38 11.93 -4.09 -18.65
CA GLU A 38 11.13 -2.87 -18.75
C GLU A 38 10.07 -3.02 -19.83
N ALA A 39 8.82 -2.70 -19.49
CA ALA A 39 7.70 -2.84 -20.41
C ALA A 39 7.72 -1.75 -21.50
N MET A 40 8.30 -0.58 -21.21
CA MET A 40 8.51 0.45 -22.22
C MET A 40 9.61 0.05 -23.22
N PRO A 41 9.53 0.51 -24.49
CA PRO A 41 10.59 0.29 -25.49
C PRO A 41 11.84 1.17 -25.25
N ARG A 42 11.92 1.83 -24.09
CA ARG A 42 12.99 2.75 -23.71
C ARG A 42 13.22 2.70 -22.20
N GLU A 43 14.41 3.08 -21.76
CA GLU A 43 14.72 3.24 -20.34
C GLU A 43 13.97 4.44 -19.74
N GLY A 44 13.40 4.25 -18.55
CA GLY A 44 12.72 5.31 -17.80
C GLY A 44 13.62 6.04 -16.80
N GLY A 45 14.74 5.44 -16.40
CA GLY A 45 15.68 6.01 -15.44
C GLY A 45 16.74 6.91 -16.09
N PHE A 46 17.52 7.57 -15.25
CA PHE A 46 18.59 8.46 -15.70
C PHE A 46 19.74 7.65 -16.27
N PRO A 47 20.32 8.06 -17.44
CA PRO A 47 21.41 7.32 -18.09
C PRO A 47 22.62 7.07 -17.18
N VAL A 48 22.90 8.00 -16.26
CA VAL A 48 24.00 7.84 -15.29
C VAL A 48 23.77 6.65 -14.34
N GLN A 49 22.51 6.42 -13.93
CA GLN A 49 22.15 5.29 -13.07
C GLN A 49 22.11 3.99 -13.87
N ALA A 50 21.57 4.02 -15.10
CA ALA A 50 21.60 2.88 -16.02
C ALA A 50 23.04 2.41 -16.26
N ASN A 51 23.97 3.34 -16.51
CA ASN A 51 25.37 2.99 -16.71
C ASN A 51 26.02 2.36 -15.47
N ARG A 52 25.60 2.71 -14.24
CA ARG A 52 26.15 2.06 -13.03
C ARG A 52 25.87 0.56 -13.01
N VAL A 53 24.64 0.16 -13.33
CA VAL A 53 24.28 -1.27 -13.35
C VAL A 53 24.84 -1.99 -14.58
N ARG A 54 24.86 -1.34 -15.75
CA ARG A 54 25.44 -1.92 -16.96
C ARG A 54 26.93 -2.20 -16.83
N ARG A 55 27.68 -1.35 -16.13
CA ARG A 55 29.12 -1.57 -15.85
C ARG A 55 29.40 -2.76 -14.95
N LEU A 56 28.40 -3.24 -14.22
CA LEU A 56 28.42 -4.51 -13.48
C LEU A 56 28.04 -5.70 -14.37
N GLY A 57 27.72 -5.44 -15.65
CA GLY A 57 27.26 -6.39 -16.64
C GLY A 57 25.82 -6.86 -16.44
N ILE A 58 25.00 -6.10 -15.71
CA ILE A 58 23.57 -6.39 -15.55
C ILE A 58 22.84 -6.00 -16.86
N PRO A 59 22.22 -6.96 -17.57
CA PRO A 59 21.53 -6.68 -18.83
C PRO A 59 20.16 -6.02 -18.57
N VAL A 60 19.80 -5.06 -19.43
CA VAL A 60 18.52 -4.37 -19.43
C VAL A 60 17.73 -4.77 -20.68
N MET A 61 16.58 -5.39 -20.50
CA MET A 61 15.69 -5.86 -21.57
C MET A 61 14.48 -4.93 -21.68
N LEU A 62 14.33 -4.26 -22.83
CA LEU A 62 13.24 -3.30 -23.10
C LEU A 62 12.11 -3.96 -23.88
N GLY A 63 10.88 -3.48 -23.69
CA GLY A 63 9.69 -4.08 -24.29
C GLY A 63 9.37 -5.46 -23.75
N TYR A 64 9.72 -5.76 -22.49
CA TYR A 64 9.39 -7.02 -21.82
C TYR A 64 8.63 -6.76 -20.52
N MET A 65 7.60 -7.57 -20.26
CA MET A 65 6.85 -7.57 -19.01
C MET A 65 6.88 -8.94 -18.35
N ILE A 66 6.70 -8.94 -17.02
CA ILE A 66 6.49 -10.17 -16.26
C ILE A 66 5.01 -10.58 -16.35
N LEU A 67 4.77 -11.88 -16.53
CA LEU A 67 3.43 -12.47 -16.58
C LEU A 67 3.15 -13.34 -15.37
N GLU A 68 4.12 -14.16 -14.97
CA GLU A 68 3.94 -15.13 -13.89
C GLU A 68 5.22 -15.34 -13.09
N ALA A 69 5.10 -15.60 -11.79
CA ALA A 69 6.18 -16.07 -10.96
C ALA A 69 6.07 -17.59 -10.78
N ILE A 70 7.12 -18.34 -11.13
CA ILE A 70 7.11 -19.80 -11.11
C ILE A 70 7.46 -20.28 -9.70
N PRO A 71 6.56 -20.96 -8.97
CA PRO A 71 6.82 -21.41 -7.61
C PRO A 71 7.90 -22.49 -7.56
N ASN A 72 8.63 -22.55 -6.44
CA ASN A 72 9.50 -23.68 -6.14
C ASN A 72 8.67 -24.93 -5.77
N GLU A 73 9.32 -26.11 -5.66
CA GLU A 73 8.62 -27.38 -5.37
C GLU A 73 7.86 -27.40 -4.03
N LYS A 74 8.27 -26.57 -3.07
CA LYS A 74 7.65 -26.46 -1.74
C LYS A 74 6.47 -25.47 -1.71
N GLY A 75 6.34 -24.61 -2.71
CA GLY A 75 5.37 -23.52 -2.74
C GLY A 75 5.64 -22.38 -1.73
N ASP A 76 6.84 -22.32 -1.13
CA ASP A 76 7.22 -21.29 -0.15
C ASP A 76 8.11 -20.18 -0.73
N GLY A 77 8.38 -20.24 -2.04
CA GLY A 77 9.19 -19.28 -2.79
C GLY A 77 9.09 -19.52 -4.29
N ILE A 78 9.99 -18.90 -5.07
CA ILE A 78 10.01 -19.00 -6.53
C ILE A 78 11.30 -19.67 -7.02
N LYS A 79 11.25 -20.24 -8.23
CA LYS A 79 12.41 -20.76 -8.96
C LYS A 79 12.63 -20.07 -10.31
N GLY A 80 11.69 -19.24 -10.74
CA GLY A 80 11.67 -18.64 -12.07
C GLY A 80 10.57 -17.59 -12.23
N ALA A 81 10.51 -16.98 -13.40
CA ALA A 81 9.41 -16.14 -13.85
C ALA A 81 9.16 -16.32 -15.34
N VAL A 82 7.91 -16.21 -15.75
CA VAL A 82 7.50 -16.09 -17.15
C VAL A 82 7.48 -14.60 -17.52
N ILE A 83 8.17 -14.26 -18.60
CA ILE A 83 8.17 -12.93 -19.20
C ILE A 83 7.69 -13.03 -20.65
N ALA A 84 7.17 -11.94 -21.20
CA ALA A 84 6.84 -11.85 -22.62
C ALA A 84 7.25 -10.49 -23.17
N LYS A 85 7.40 -10.41 -24.49
CA LYS A 85 7.46 -9.11 -25.15
C LYS A 85 6.12 -8.40 -24.98
N CYS A 86 6.14 -7.08 -24.91
CA CYS A 86 4.92 -6.29 -24.76
C CYS A 86 4.96 -5.00 -25.56
N GLU A 87 3.78 -4.55 -25.97
CA GLU A 87 3.54 -3.24 -26.56
C GLU A 87 2.37 -2.58 -25.82
N ASN A 88 2.48 -1.29 -25.50
CA ASN A 88 1.44 -0.56 -24.75
C ASN A 88 1.02 -1.22 -23.42
N PHE A 89 1.95 -1.90 -22.75
CA PHE A 89 1.71 -2.68 -21.53
C PHE A 89 0.79 -3.90 -21.71
N GLU A 90 0.60 -4.34 -22.95
CA GLU A 90 -0.08 -5.58 -23.30
C GLU A 90 0.94 -6.61 -23.81
N PRO A 91 0.91 -7.86 -23.30
CA PRO A 91 1.82 -8.90 -23.77
C PRO A 91 1.50 -9.31 -25.20
N ILE A 92 2.54 -9.62 -25.97
CA ILE A 92 2.43 -10.19 -27.31
C ILE A 92 2.37 -11.71 -27.16
N GLU A 93 1.22 -12.30 -27.46
CA GLU A 93 1.02 -13.75 -27.40
C GLU A 93 2.03 -14.52 -28.25
N GLY A 94 2.50 -15.65 -27.75
CA GLY A 94 3.51 -16.49 -28.40
C GLY A 94 4.95 -16.01 -28.20
N THR A 95 5.17 -14.98 -27.39
CA THR A 95 6.52 -14.48 -27.04
C THR A 95 6.92 -14.79 -25.60
N GLU A 96 6.17 -15.68 -24.94
CA GLU A 96 6.40 -16.10 -23.56
C GLU A 96 7.70 -16.89 -23.44
N GLN A 97 8.51 -16.50 -22.47
CA GLN A 97 9.82 -17.08 -22.20
C GLN A 97 10.04 -17.18 -20.68
N VAL A 98 10.78 -18.20 -20.26
CA VAL A 98 11.10 -18.42 -18.86
C VAL A 98 12.50 -17.90 -18.53
N ILE A 99 12.58 -17.09 -17.47
CA ILE A 99 13.81 -16.81 -16.74
C ILE A 99 13.83 -17.72 -15.51
N ASP A 100 14.69 -18.73 -15.51
CA ASP A 100 14.87 -19.66 -14.39
C ASP A 100 15.93 -19.19 -13.38
N GLY A 101 16.15 -19.96 -12.31
CA GLY A 101 17.27 -19.76 -11.39
C GLY A 101 17.24 -18.43 -10.63
N ILE A 102 16.07 -17.81 -10.52
CA ILE A 102 15.81 -16.66 -9.65
C ILE A 102 15.07 -17.11 -8.40
N ASP A 103 15.35 -16.47 -7.28
CA ASP A 103 14.70 -16.72 -5.98
C ASP A 103 13.92 -15.50 -5.48
N VAL A 104 14.10 -14.33 -6.11
CA VAL A 104 13.40 -13.08 -5.81
C VAL A 104 13.07 -12.29 -7.07
N ILE A 105 11.88 -11.68 -7.08
CA ILE A 105 11.49 -10.66 -8.04
C ILE A 105 11.45 -9.30 -7.32
N ASN A 106 12.29 -8.38 -7.75
CA ASN A 106 12.33 -7.00 -7.27
C ASN A 106 11.44 -6.11 -8.15
N ILE A 107 10.25 -5.76 -7.66
CA ILE A 107 9.27 -4.93 -8.40
C ILE A 107 9.52 -3.46 -8.08
N CYS A 108 10.01 -2.69 -9.06
CA CYS A 108 10.37 -1.28 -8.91
C CYS A 108 9.43 -0.33 -9.68
N THR A 109 8.26 -0.82 -10.07
CA THR A 109 7.21 -0.06 -10.76
C THR A 109 5.94 0.04 -9.92
N GLY A 110 5.05 0.97 -10.27
CA GLY A 110 3.75 1.13 -9.61
C GLY A 110 3.80 1.67 -8.19
N LEU A 111 4.88 2.38 -7.82
CA LEU A 111 4.98 3.03 -6.51
C LEU A 111 4.02 4.22 -6.41
N MET A 112 3.48 4.46 -5.21
CA MET A 112 2.45 5.46 -4.95
C MET A 112 2.84 6.39 -3.80
N PRO A 113 2.61 7.71 -3.93
CA PRO A 113 2.77 8.67 -2.84
C PRO A 113 2.00 8.26 -1.56
N ASP A 114 2.52 8.62 -0.39
CA ASP A 114 1.78 8.51 0.88
C ASP A 114 1.20 9.86 1.27
N ASP A 115 0.12 10.25 0.59
CA ASP A 115 -0.52 11.57 0.67
C ASP A 115 -1.67 11.65 1.69
N THR A 116 -1.95 10.57 2.42
CA THR A 116 -3.13 10.48 3.29
C THR A 116 -3.14 11.55 4.38
N LEU A 117 -1.97 11.85 4.96
CA LEU A 117 -1.84 12.89 5.97
C LEU A 117 -1.98 14.29 5.36
N LEU A 118 -1.46 14.48 4.14
CA LEU A 118 -1.56 15.74 3.41
C LEU A 118 -3.01 16.08 3.06
N ILE A 119 -3.79 15.10 2.58
CA ILE A 119 -5.22 15.27 2.28
C ILE A 119 -5.98 15.69 3.54
N LYS A 120 -5.83 14.94 4.64
CA LYS A 120 -6.49 15.29 5.92
C LYS A 120 -6.06 16.66 6.46
N GLY A 121 -4.78 16.98 6.32
CA GLY A 121 -4.26 18.29 6.71
C GLY A 121 -4.88 19.42 5.91
N ARG A 122 -5.12 19.22 4.61
CA ARG A 122 -5.83 20.19 3.75
C ARG A 122 -7.31 20.32 4.13
N ASP A 123 -7.99 19.23 4.46
CA ASP A 123 -9.39 19.30 4.90
C ASP A 123 -9.56 20.14 6.18
N MET A 124 -8.61 20.01 7.12
CA MET A 124 -8.67 20.71 8.40
C MET A 124 -8.09 22.14 8.35
N PHE A 125 -6.93 22.31 7.71
CA PHE A 125 -6.19 23.57 7.73
C PHE A 125 -6.34 24.38 6.43
N GLY A 126 -7.08 23.87 5.45
CA GLY A 126 -7.24 24.50 4.15
C GLY A 126 -5.88 24.76 3.48
N ARG A 127 -5.65 26.03 3.16
CA ARG A 127 -4.40 26.49 2.51
C ARG A 127 -3.19 26.52 3.45
N HIS A 128 -3.36 26.29 4.75
CA HIS A 128 -2.27 26.25 5.73
C HIS A 128 -1.63 24.86 5.88
N CYS A 129 -1.93 23.92 4.98
CA CYS A 129 -1.29 22.61 4.93
C CYS A 129 -0.43 22.45 3.67
N PHE A 130 0.85 22.13 3.86
CA PHE A 130 1.85 22.02 2.80
C PHE A 130 2.38 20.58 2.69
N GLY A 131 2.67 20.14 1.47
CA GLY A 131 3.20 18.80 1.20
C GLY A 131 4.60 18.86 0.62
N ALA A 132 5.50 18.00 1.11
CA ALA A 132 6.85 17.82 0.60
C ALA A 132 7.20 16.34 0.44
N GLY A 133 8.20 16.05 -0.42
CA GLY A 133 8.70 14.70 -0.65
C GLY A 133 7.61 13.72 -1.14
N ASP A 134 7.66 12.49 -0.64
CA ASP A 134 6.78 11.39 -1.04
C ASP A 134 5.30 11.61 -0.68
N ALA A 135 4.98 12.62 0.14
CA ALA A 135 3.59 13.02 0.39
C ALA A 135 2.96 13.73 -0.81
N VAL A 136 3.77 14.22 -1.75
CA VAL A 136 3.31 14.87 -2.99
C VAL A 136 3.59 13.98 -4.19
N ARG A 137 4.82 13.48 -4.29
CA ARG A 137 5.27 12.66 -5.40
C ARG A 137 6.52 11.89 -5.00
N ILE A 138 6.59 10.62 -5.39
CA ILE A 138 7.84 9.85 -5.30
C ILE A 138 8.81 10.37 -6.36
N GLY A 139 9.94 10.88 -5.91
CA GLY A 139 10.96 11.49 -6.77
C GLY A 139 12.37 11.11 -6.36
N GLU A 140 13.34 11.59 -7.15
CA GLU A 140 14.76 11.46 -6.83
C GLU A 140 15.13 12.36 -5.62
N GLY A 141 16.23 12.05 -4.92
CA GLY A 141 16.62 12.74 -3.69
C GLY A 141 16.77 14.26 -3.85
N THR A 142 17.35 14.74 -4.95
CA THR A 142 17.46 16.17 -5.24
C THR A 142 16.09 16.83 -5.37
N SER A 143 15.14 16.19 -6.06
CA SER A 143 13.77 16.69 -6.17
C SER A 143 13.07 16.81 -4.82
N ALA A 144 13.26 15.82 -3.94
CA ALA A 144 12.68 15.85 -2.60
C ALA A 144 13.27 17.01 -1.76
N VAL A 145 14.59 17.22 -1.82
CA VAL A 145 15.27 18.31 -1.12
C VAL A 145 14.80 19.68 -1.64
N LEU A 146 14.75 19.85 -2.96
CA LEU A 146 14.31 21.10 -3.58
C LEU A 146 12.86 21.41 -3.26
N LYS A 147 11.95 20.40 -3.28
CA LYS A 147 10.56 20.61 -2.87
C LYS A 147 10.46 20.98 -1.41
N GLY A 148 11.24 20.35 -0.52
CA GLY A 148 11.29 20.71 0.89
C GLY A 148 11.69 22.17 1.10
N LYS A 149 12.73 22.64 0.39
CA LYS A 149 13.14 24.06 0.41
C LYS A 149 12.05 24.99 -0.14
N GLN A 150 11.42 24.62 -1.26
CA GLN A 150 10.32 25.39 -1.85
C GLN A 150 9.16 25.55 -0.85
N VAL A 151 8.77 24.45 -0.20
CA VAL A 151 7.71 24.44 0.83
C VAL A 151 8.06 25.32 2.03
N ALA A 152 9.34 25.40 2.42
CA ALA A 152 9.76 26.31 3.48
C ALA A 152 9.49 27.78 3.12
N TYR A 153 9.72 28.18 1.86
CA TYR A 153 9.36 29.52 1.38
C TYR A 153 7.84 29.73 1.32
N GLU A 154 7.08 28.76 0.83
CA GLU A 154 5.61 28.79 0.82
C GLU A 154 5.04 28.99 2.24
N ILE A 155 5.66 28.37 3.25
CA ILE A 155 5.31 28.55 4.66
C ILE A 155 5.66 29.96 5.14
N LEU A 156 6.87 30.46 4.84
CA LEU A 156 7.29 31.81 5.22
C LEU A 156 6.37 32.88 4.62
N GLU A 157 5.97 32.72 3.36
CA GLU A 157 5.00 33.57 2.67
C GLU A 157 3.65 33.55 3.38
N CYS A 158 3.13 32.35 3.69
CA CYS A 158 1.88 32.18 4.43
C CYS A 158 1.92 32.80 5.84
N MET A 159 3.09 32.85 6.47
CA MET A 159 3.30 33.48 7.78
C MET A 159 3.55 35.00 7.70
N GLY A 160 3.57 35.59 6.49
CA GLY A 160 3.91 36.99 6.29
C GLY A 160 5.35 37.33 6.66
N LYS A 161 6.27 36.35 6.64
CA LYS A 161 7.69 36.54 6.93
C LYS A 161 8.45 36.91 5.66
N ARG A 162 9.38 37.85 5.78
CA ARG A 162 10.24 38.26 4.65
C ARG A 162 11.27 37.18 4.35
N PHE A 163 11.48 36.93 3.06
CA PHE A 163 12.56 36.11 2.51
C PHE A 163 12.98 36.71 1.17
N ASN A 164 14.10 36.24 0.62
CA ASN A 164 14.55 36.65 -0.70
C ASN A 164 13.71 35.94 -1.78
N TYR A 165 12.91 36.71 -2.52
CA TYR A 165 12.02 36.15 -3.55
C TYR A 165 12.79 35.53 -4.73
N ASP A 166 13.97 36.06 -5.06
CA ASP A 166 14.80 35.50 -6.13
C ASP A 166 15.30 34.09 -5.79
N ASP A 167 15.61 33.84 -4.51
CA ASP A 167 16.00 32.50 -4.05
C ASP A 167 14.83 31.51 -4.17
N TYR A 168 13.60 31.93 -3.87
CA TYR A 168 12.41 31.12 -4.06
C TYR A 168 12.18 30.78 -5.54
N LEU A 169 12.31 31.76 -6.43
CA LEU A 169 12.17 31.54 -7.88
C LEU A 169 13.24 30.59 -8.41
N MET A 170 14.49 30.75 -7.95
CA MET A 170 15.60 29.86 -8.31
C MET A 170 15.35 28.43 -7.85
N VAL A 171 14.98 28.21 -6.58
CA VAL A 171 14.65 26.87 -6.05
C VAL A 171 13.46 26.27 -6.78
N SER A 172 12.44 27.07 -7.11
CA SER A 172 11.27 26.61 -7.88
C SER A 172 11.67 26.15 -9.28
N LYS A 173 12.55 26.90 -9.96
CA LYS A 173 13.10 26.53 -11.26
C LYS A 173 13.93 25.25 -11.18
N GLU A 174 14.85 25.16 -10.22
CA GLU A 174 15.65 23.95 -9.99
C GLU A 174 14.78 22.73 -9.70
N TYR A 175 13.71 22.90 -8.91
CA TYR A 175 12.76 21.83 -8.62
C TYR A 175 12.09 21.36 -9.91
N ILE A 176 11.56 22.28 -10.73
CA ILE A 176 10.95 21.96 -12.02
C ILE A 176 11.94 21.22 -12.93
N ASP A 177 13.17 21.73 -13.05
CA ASP A 177 14.22 21.12 -13.87
C ASP A 177 14.57 19.71 -13.37
N SER A 178 14.57 19.48 -12.05
CA SER A 178 14.82 18.16 -11.46
C SER A 178 13.75 17.11 -11.79
N GLN A 179 12.53 17.53 -12.18
CA GLN A 179 11.43 16.64 -12.56
C GLN A 179 11.49 16.21 -14.03
N GLN A 180 12.34 16.82 -14.84
CA GLN A 180 12.41 16.55 -16.28
C GLN A 180 13.29 15.34 -16.58
N HIS A 181 12.99 14.66 -17.69
CA HIS A 181 13.90 13.63 -18.19
C HIS A 181 15.20 14.29 -18.64
N PRO A 182 16.37 13.74 -18.28
CA PRO A 182 17.65 14.33 -18.67
C PRO A 182 17.73 14.42 -20.20
N VAL A 183 18.07 15.61 -20.71
CA VAL A 183 18.30 15.82 -22.13
C VAL A 183 19.77 15.57 -22.43
N ARG A 184 20.07 14.85 -23.51
CA ARG A 184 21.45 14.65 -23.95
C ARG A 184 21.99 15.97 -24.50
N VAL A 185 22.99 16.52 -23.82
CA VAL A 185 23.63 17.80 -24.19
C VAL A 185 24.88 17.56 -25.05
N ARG A 186 25.55 16.43 -24.85
CA ARG A 186 26.76 16.05 -25.60
C ARG A 186 26.71 14.61 -26.11
N GLN A 187 27.33 14.37 -27.25
CA GLN A 187 27.47 13.03 -27.82
C GLN A 187 28.63 12.27 -27.18
N GLU A 188 29.76 12.94 -26.97
CA GLU A 188 30.97 12.35 -26.40
C GLU A 188 31.52 13.16 -25.22
N PRO A 189 32.23 12.50 -24.28
CA PRO A 189 33.00 13.17 -23.25
C PRO A 189 34.05 14.13 -23.83
N PHE A 190 34.47 15.11 -23.05
CA PHE A 190 35.65 15.90 -23.38
C PHE A 190 36.89 15.00 -23.43
N LYS A 191 37.80 15.28 -24.36
CA LYS A 191 39.07 14.58 -24.52
C LYS A 191 40.21 15.59 -24.33
N PRO A 192 41.26 15.26 -23.56
CA PRO A 192 42.47 16.08 -23.49
C PRO A 192 43.22 16.07 -24.83
N SER A 193 44.18 16.99 -25.01
CA SER A 193 45.15 16.91 -26.10
C SER A 193 46.09 15.71 -25.92
N GLU A 194 46.70 15.24 -27.01
CA GLU A 194 47.66 14.12 -26.95
C GLU A 194 48.83 14.39 -26.00
N GLU A 195 49.34 15.63 -25.96
CA GLU A 195 50.38 16.03 -25.02
C GLU A 195 49.89 15.93 -23.57
N ARG A 196 48.65 16.36 -23.31
CA ARG A 196 48.07 16.27 -21.97
C ARG A 196 47.82 14.83 -21.54
N MET A 197 47.52 13.91 -22.47
CA MET A 197 47.33 12.48 -22.19
C MET A 197 48.58 11.79 -21.63
N LYS A 198 49.79 12.36 -21.82
CA LYS A 198 51.03 11.86 -21.23
C LYS A 198 51.09 12.01 -19.71
N LYS A 199 50.28 12.91 -19.14
CA LYS A 199 50.19 13.12 -17.68
C LYS A 199 48.85 12.57 -17.17
N PRO A 200 48.74 12.15 -15.89
CA PRO A 200 47.46 11.68 -15.33
C PRO A 200 46.33 12.71 -15.47
N PHE A 201 45.12 12.27 -15.83
CA PHE A 201 43.95 13.15 -16.01
C PHE A 201 42.65 12.42 -15.65
N VAL A 202 41.51 13.15 -15.66
CA VAL A 202 40.17 12.56 -15.51
C VAL A 202 39.31 12.83 -16.73
N GLN A 203 38.37 11.93 -17.01
CA GLN A 203 37.33 12.09 -18.01
C GLN A 203 35.97 11.97 -17.34
N ILE A 204 35.05 12.87 -17.70
CA ILE A 204 33.71 12.93 -17.12
C ILE A 204 32.70 12.45 -18.16
N ASP A 205 32.04 11.33 -17.90
CA ASP A 205 31.04 10.72 -18.78
C ASP A 205 29.60 11.06 -18.34
N CYS A 206 29.39 12.34 -18.03
CA CYS A 206 28.10 12.89 -17.67
C CYS A 206 27.59 13.72 -18.87
N LEU A 207 26.89 13.06 -19.79
CA LEU A 207 26.52 13.63 -21.10
C LEU A 207 25.12 14.25 -21.15
N TYR A 208 24.38 14.17 -20.05
CA TYR A 208 22.99 14.63 -19.93
C TYR A 208 22.88 15.78 -18.93
N GLY A 209 22.02 16.74 -19.23
CA GLY A 209 21.68 17.82 -18.31
C GLY A 209 20.70 17.33 -17.24
N PHE A 210 21.15 17.29 -15.99
CA PHE A 210 20.30 17.03 -14.82
C PHE A 210 20.92 17.67 -13.56
N ALA A 211 20.12 17.90 -12.53
CA ALA A 211 20.43 18.70 -11.34
C ALA A 211 21.47 18.09 -10.37
N CYS A 212 22.68 17.78 -10.85
CA CYS A 212 23.81 17.25 -10.08
C CYS A 212 25.11 18.03 -10.36
N ASN A 213 25.76 18.59 -9.33
CA ASN A 213 27.00 19.38 -9.43
C ASN A 213 28.13 19.09 -8.40
N PRO A 214 28.15 18.01 -7.58
CA PRO A 214 29.26 17.73 -6.65
C PRO A 214 30.67 17.77 -7.27
N CYS A 215 30.82 17.39 -8.55
CA CYS A 215 32.11 17.40 -9.24
C CYS A 215 32.74 18.79 -9.37
N ALA A 216 31.94 19.86 -9.47
CA ALA A 216 32.44 21.23 -9.54
C ALA A 216 33.01 21.67 -8.18
N PHE A 217 32.33 21.33 -7.08
CA PHE A 217 32.79 21.64 -5.73
C PHE A 217 33.98 20.78 -5.28
N ALA A 218 34.07 19.54 -5.77
CA ALA A 218 35.17 18.64 -5.46
C ALA A 218 36.51 19.10 -6.08
N CYS A 219 36.49 19.92 -7.13
CA CYS A 219 37.69 20.35 -7.82
C CYS A 219 38.31 21.60 -7.19
N GLN A 220 39.28 21.41 -6.29
CA GLN A 220 40.01 22.51 -5.64
C GLN A 220 40.82 23.39 -6.61
N TYR A 221 41.10 22.90 -7.81
CA TYR A 221 41.86 23.61 -8.85
C TYR A 221 40.97 24.38 -9.84
N GLY A 222 39.64 24.33 -9.68
CA GLY A 222 38.71 24.98 -10.59
C GLY A 222 38.73 24.44 -12.02
N ALA A 223 39.20 23.20 -12.21
CA ALA A 223 39.25 22.54 -13.51
C ALA A 223 37.87 22.06 -13.99
N ILE A 224 36.92 21.82 -13.07
CA ILE A 224 35.57 21.36 -13.42
C ILE A 224 34.58 22.49 -13.12
N THR A 225 33.77 22.85 -14.12
CA THR A 225 32.73 23.88 -14.00
C THR A 225 31.38 23.35 -14.47
N LYS A 226 30.30 23.87 -13.88
CA LYS A 226 28.93 23.57 -14.30
C LYS A 226 28.08 24.82 -14.12
N SER A 227 27.62 25.41 -15.23
CA SER A 227 26.95 26.72 -15.21
C SER A 227 25.50 26.66 -14.73
N SER A 228 24.81 25.52 -14.84
CA SER A 228 23.47 25.33 -14.28
C SER A 228 23.15 23.85 -14.02
N THR A 229 21.96 23.58 -13.48
CA THR A 229 21.37 22.25 -13.36
C THR A 229 21.15 21.56 -14.71
N SER A 230 20.96 22.32 -15.78
CA SER A 230 20.59 21.81 -17.10
C SER A 230 21.76 21.63 -18.07
N THR A 231 22.99 21.94 -17.64
CA THR A 231 24.20 21.72 -18.44
C THR A 231 24.95 20.45 -18.02
N VAL A 232 25.92 20.05 -18.82
CA VAL A 232 26.91 19.02 -18.45
C VAL A 232 28.14 19.67 -17.82
N PRO A 233 28.89 18.96 -16.96
CA PRO A 233 30.16 19.46 -16.43
C PRO A 233 31.18 19.66 -17.57
N ASN A 234 31.81 20.83 -17.58
CA ASN A 234 32.91 21.18 -18.46
C ASN A 234 34.24 21.01 -17.72
N ILE A 235 35.25 20.44 -18.39
CA ILE A 235 36.58 20.25 -17.82
C ILE A 235 37.64 21.03 -18.60
N ASP A 236 38.40 21.83 -17.87
CA ASP A 236 39.60 22.52 -18.31
C ASP A 236 40.82 21.64 -18.00
N TYR A 237 41.38 21.05 -19.06
CA TYR A 237 42.47 20.08 -18.94
C TYR A 237 43.82 20.69 -18.55
N ASP A 238 44.01 22.00 -18.77
CA ASP A 238 45.23 22.71 -18.40
C ASP A 238 45.29 22.92 -16.88
N LYS A 239 44.13 23.06 -16.23
CA LYS A 239 44.01 23.14 -14.77
C LYS A 239 43.90 21.78 -14.10
N CYS A 240 43.49 20.75 -14.83
CA CYS A 240 43.39 19.40 -14.27
C CYS A 240 44.79 18.87 -13.99
N ILE A 241 45.09 18.49 -12.73
CA ILE A 241 46.37 17.87 -12.36
C ILE A 241 46.30 16.35 -12.19
N GLY A 242 45.13 15.74 -12.37
CA GLY A 242 44.95 14.29 -12.21
C GLY A 242 45.03 13.78 -10.76
N CYS A 243 44.56 14.56 -9.77
CA CYS A 243 44.55 14.13 -8.36
C CYS A 243 43.50 13.07 -8.01
N MET A 244 42.56 12.80 -8.92
CA MET A 244 41.46 11.82 -8.77
C MET A 244 40.45 12.11 -7.64
N GLU A 245 40.48 13.29 -7.01
CA GLU A 245 39.55 13.63 -5.93
C GLU A 245 38.08 13.66 -6.40
N CYS A 246 37.83 14.15 -7.62
CA CYS A 246 36.50 14.15 -8.21
C CYS A 246 35.93 12.74 -8.52
N VAL A 247 36.78 11.71 -8.65
CA VAL A 247 36.36 10.34 -8.99
C VAL A 247 35.45 9.76 -7.90
N TYR A 248 35.88 9.82 -6.64
CA TYR A 248 35.12 9.25 -5.53
C TYR A 248 34.03 10.18 -4.98
N GLN A 249 34.04 11.45 -5.35
CA GLN A 249 33.01 12.43 -4.98
C GLN A 249 31.82 12.41 -5.96
N CYS A 250 31.90 11.64 -7.05
CA CYS A 250 30.83 11.54 -8.04
C CYS A 250 29.73 10.57 -7.57
N PRO A 251 28.53 11.03 -7.21
CA PRO A 251 27.44 10.13 -6.77
C PRO A 251 26.94 9.21 -7.90
N GLY A 252 27.12 9.60 -9.16
CA GLY A 252 26.77 8.79 -10.34
C GLY A 252 27.89 7.85 -10.80
N LEU A 253 29.05 7.87 -10.13
CA LEU A 253 30.25 7.12 -10.51
C LEU A 253 30.66 7.36 -11.97
N ALA A 254 30.46 8.56 -12.51
CA ALA A 254 30.63 8.88 -13.93
C ALA A 254 31.94 9.64 -14.24
N ILE A 255 32.90 9.62 -13.32
CA ILE A 255 34.21 10.25 -13.49
C ILE A 255 35.27 9.17 -13.38
N PHE A 256 36.17 9.13 -14.34
CA PHE A 256 37.19 8.09 -14.49
C PHE A 256 38.56 8.73 -14.61
N GLY A 257 39.54 8.21 -13.89
CA GLY A 257 40.91 8.67 -13.96
C GLY A 257 41.78 7.77 -14.83
N TYR A 258 42.77 8.38 -15.50
CA TYR A 258 43.65 7.71 -16.43
C TYR A 258 45.10 8.12 -16.20
N ASN A 259 46.00 7.16 -16.34
CA ASN A 259 47.42 7.35 -16.57
C ASN A 259 47.84 6.38 -17.68
N LEU A 260 47.77 6.86 -18.92
CA LEU A 260 47.95 6.04 -20.11
C LEU A 260 49.40 5.57 -20.29
N GLU A 261 50.41 6.37 -19.92
CA GLU A 261 51.83 5.94 -19.97
C GLU A 261 52.10 4.71 -19.10
N LYS A 262 51.34 4.55 -18.02
CA LYS A 262 51.46 3.44 -17.07
C LYS A 262 50.34 2.42 -17.21
N ASN A 263 49.52 2.48 -18.27
CA ASN A 263 48.40 1.55 -18.48
C ASN A 263 47.49 1.42 -17.24
N THR A 264 47.33 2.52 -16.49
CA THR A 264 46.68 2.52 -15.17
C THR A 264 45.40 3.34 -15.20
N PHE A 265 44.33 2.76 -14.67
CA PHE A 265 42.99 3.34 -14.58
C PHE A 265 42.60 3.54 -13.11
N PHE A 266 41.92 4.64 -12.82
CA PHE A 266 41.40 4.99 -11.49
C PHE A 266 39.88 5.03 -11.56
N LEU A 267 39.24 3.94 -11.12
CA LEU A 267 37.83 3.69 -11.32
C LEU A 267 37.08 3.75 -9.99
N PRO A 268 35.91 4.40 -9.93
CA PRO A 268 35.13 4.48 -8.70
C PRO A 268 34.54 3.11 -8.35
N ILE A 269 34.56 2.75 -7.07
CA ILE A 269 34.06 1.46 -6.57
C ILE A 269 33.39 1.60 -5.22
N GLU A 270 32.23 0.95 -5.04
CA GLU A 270 31.47 0.94 -3.79
C GLU A 270 31.18 -0.50 -3.32
N PHE A 271 32.02 -1.44 -3.73
CA PHE A 271 31.95 -2.86 -3.40
C PHE A 271 33.22 -3.27 -2.65
N GLU A 272 33.09 -4.27 -1.79
CA GLU A 272 34.27 -4.95 -1.25
C GLU A 272 34.92 -5.78 -2.35
N MET A 273 36.22 -5.61 -2.54
CA MET A 273 37.03 -6.34 -3.51
C MET A 273 38.39 -6.66 -2.93
N GLU A 274 38.98 -7.74 -3.43
CA GLU A 274 40.30 -8.21 -3.03
C GLU A 274 41.38 -7.61 -3.96
N GLU A 275 42.40 -6.98 -3.37
CA GLU A 275 43.56 -6.53 -4.14
C GLU A 275 44.29 -7.73 -4.72
N GLY A 276 44.69 -7.66 -5.99
CA GLY A 276 45.33 -8.74 -6.73
C GLY A 276 44.39 -9.51 -7.66
N SER A 277 43.06 -9.34 -7.57
CA SER A 277 42.13 -10.03 -8.46
C SER A 277 42.35 -9.70 -9.94
N GLU A 278 42.22 -10.72 -10.80
CA GLU A 278 42.21 -10.57 -12.25
C GLU A 278 40.85 -10.04 -12.72
N VAL A 279 40.87 -9.04 -13.60
CA VAL A 279 39.68 -8.30 -14.01
C VAL A 279 39.62 -8.11 -15.52
N TYR A 280 38.40 -8.01 -16.05
CA TYR A 280 38.15 -7.42 -17.36
C TYR A 280 37.91 -5.92 -17.21
N LEU A 281 38.56 -5.12 -18.05
CA LEU A 281 38.26 -3.70 -18.21
C LEU A 281 37.11 -3.55 -19.21
N VAL A 282 36.12 -2.75 -18.87
CA VAL A 282 34.88 -2.66 -19.64
C VAL A 282 34.41 -1.24 -19.93
N ASP A 283 33.61 -1.08 -20.98
CA ASP A 283 32.88 0.15 -21.29
C ASP A 283 31.58 0.29 -20.47
N ASN A 284 30.74 1.28 -20.80
CA ASN A 284 29.45 1.48 -20.13
C ASN A 284 28.44 0.35 -20.33
N ASN A 285 28.65 -0.55 -21.30
CA ASN A 285 27.77 -1.67 -21.62
C ASN A 285 28.35 -3.02 -21.18
N ALA A 286 29.38 -3.00 -20.32
CA ALA A 286 30.16 -4.17 -19.92
C ALA A 286 30.87 -4.90 -21.07
N LYS A 287 31.05 -4.27 -22.24
CA LYS A 287 31.85 -4.86 -23.32
C LYS A 287 33.31 -4.91 -22.88
N ILE A 288 33.93 -6.08 -23.00
CA ILE A 288 35.34 -6.29 -22.67
C ILE A 288 36.20 -5.49 -23.64
N LEU A 289 37.01 -4.58 -23.11
CA LEU A 289 38.00 -3.80 -23.84
C LEU A 289 39.41 -4.37 -23.68
N GLY A 290 39.66 -5.09 -22.58
CA GLY A 290 40.94 -5.73 -22.32
C GLY A 290 40.99 -6.36 -20.93
N GLU A 291 42.16 -6.89 -20.58
CA GLU A 291 42.40 -7.57 -19.31
C GLU A 291 43.34 -6.76 -18.42
N GLY A 292 43.16 -6.89 -17.10
CA GLY A 292 44.01 -6.24 -16.13
C GLY A 292 43.98 -6.91 -14.76
N SER A 293 44.62 -6.27 -13.80
CA SER A 293 44.62 -6.69 -12.39
C SER A 293 44.36 -5.51 -11.46
N LEU A 294 43.58 -5.76 -10.41
CA LEU A 294 43.28 -4.77 -9.39
C LEU A 294 44.50 -4.59 -8.48
N LYS A 295 45.26 -3.51 -8.63
CA LYS A 295 46.51 -3.31 -7.88
C LYS A 295 46.31 -2.75 -6.49
N LYS A 296 45.35 -1.84 -6.32
CA LYS A 296 45.12 -1.16 -5.05
C LYS A 296 43.73 -0.56 -4.95
N ILE A 297 43.14 -0.55 -3.76
CA ILE A 297 41.91 0.16 -3.43
C ILE A 297 42.23 1.33 -2.50
N LEU A 298 42.03 2.55 -3.00
CA LEU A 298 42.18 3.77 -2.21
C LEU A 298 40.89 3.99 -1.42
N LYS A 299 40.88 3.56 -0.15
CA LYS A 299 39.73 3.75 0.75
C LYS A 299 39.49 5.23 1.06
N LYS A 300 38.23 5.63 1.07
CA LYS A 300 37.76 7.02 1.28
C LYS A 300 36.64 7.04 2.32
N LYS A 301 36.47 8.19 2.99
CA LYS A 301 35.55 8.35 4.11
C LYS A 301 34.08 8.27 3.74
N ASN A 302 33.72 8.64 2.51
CA ASN A 302 32.34 8.60 2.00
C ASN A 302 31.94 7.21 1.45
N LEU A 303 32.77 6.18 1.64
CA LEU A 303 32.55 4.79 1.21
C LEU A 303 32.52 4.54 -0.31
N THR A 304 32.55 5.59 -1.13
CA THR A 304 32.97 5.48 -2.53
C THR A 304 34.49 5.48 -2.60
N HIS A 305 35.10 4.36 -2.98
CA HIS A 305 36.56 4.20 -3.07
C HIS A 305 37.05 4.39 -4.50
N VAL A 306 38.38 4.42 -4.69
CA VAL A 306 39.00 4.45 -6.02
C VAL A 306 39.86 3.20 -6.20
N ALA A 307 39.46 2.34 -7.13
CA ALA A 307 40.24 1.21 -7.59
C ALA A 307 41.33 1.66 -8.57
N ARG A 308 42.57 1.25 -8.31
CA ARG A 308 43.68 1.36 -9.26
C ARG A 308 43.81 0.03 -10.00
N VAL A 309 43.46 0.04 -11.27
CA VAL A 309 43.51 -1.15 -12.15
C VAL A 309 44.59 -0.94 -13.20
N GLU A 310 45.45 -1.93 -13.40
CA GLU A 310 46.50 -1.91 -14.42
C GLU A 310 46.16 -2.91 -15.53
N SER A 311 46.16 -2.48 -16.79
CA SER A 311 45.94 -3.36 -17.95
C SER A 311 47.23 -4.07 -18.37
N LYS A 312 47.12 -5.30 -18.91
CA LYS A 312 48.25 -6.05 -19.48
C LYS A 312 48.65 -5.50 -20.85
N GLU A 313 47.80 -5.68 -21.85
CA GLU A 313 47.93 -5.14 -23.21
C GLU A 313 46.56 -4.65 -23.68
N MET A 314 46.49 -3.41 -24.18
CA MET A 314 45.26 -2.77 -24.66
C MET A 314 45.60 -1.80 -25.78
N LYS A 315 44.73 -1.68 -26.79
CA LYS A 315 44.88 -0.67 -27.85
C LYS A 315 44.67 0.73 -27.27
N GLN A 316 45.50 1.69 -27.69
CA GLN A 316 45.40 3.09 -27.25
C GLN A 316 43.97 3.66 -27.43
N GLU A 317 43.31 3.30 -28.53
CA GLU A 317 41.95 3.73 -28.89
C GLU A 317 40.89 3.24 -27.89
N ASP A 318 41.10 2.06 -27.29
CA ASP A 318 40.18 1.45 -26.33
C ASP A 318 40.39 1.95 -24.90
N MET A 319 41.60 2.44 -24.57
CA MET A 319 41.93 2.91 -23.21
C MET A 319 41.00 4.04 -22.75
N LEU A 320 40.67 4.98 -23.65
CA LEU A 320 39.76 6.10 -23.35
C LEU A 320 38.29 5.68 -23.21
N ASN A 321 37.96 4.42 -23.52
CA ASN A 321 36.61 3.86 -23.42
C ASN A 321 36.40 3.05 -22.14
N VAL A 322 37.44 2.85 -21.32
CA VAL A 322 37.33 2.17 -20.03
C VAL A 322 36.44 2.98 -19.07
N ARG A 323 35.37 2.37 -18.58
CA ARG A 323 34.40 2.99 -17.64
C ARG A 323 34.16 2.17 -16.38
N GLY A 324 34.69 0.96 -16.33
CA GLY A 324 34.53 0.07 -15.22
C GLY A 324 35.42 -1.16 -15.35
N PHE A 325 35.26 -2.08 -14.41
CA PHE A 325 35.93 -3.35 -14.43
C PHE A 325 35.08 -4.40 -13.73
N ILE A 326 35.25 -5.66 -14.10
CA ILE A 326 34.54 -6.80 -13.53
C ILE A 326 35.56 -7.90 -13.24
N ILE A 327 35.52 -8.50 -12.06
CA ILE A 327 36.34 -9.68 -11.73
C ILE A 327 36.04 -10.79 -12.73
N LYS A 328 37.07 -11.42 -13.31
CA LYS A 328 36.89 -12.37 -14.43
C LYS A 328 35.90 -13.50 -14.10
N GLU A 329 35.97 -14.03 -12.89
CA GLU A 329 35.09 -15.10 -12.38
C GLU A 329 33.63 -14.67 -12.25
N ASN A 330 33.40 -13.36 -12.04
CA ASN A 330 32.08 -12.76 -11.86
C ASN A 330 31.51 -12.18 -13.14
N TYR A 331 32.22 -12.27 -14.27
CA TYR A 331 31.73 -11.73 -15.54
C TYR A 331 30.41 -12.43 -15.92
N PRO A 332 29.33 -11.67 -16.17
CA PRO A 332 28.01 -12.27 -16.32
C PRO A 332 27.92 -13.08 -17.61
N LYS A 333 27.28 -14.24 -17.51
CA LYS A 333 26.86 -15.03 -18.67
C LYS A 333 25.63 -14.38 -19.31
N PRO A 334 25.41 -14.54 -20.63
CA PRO A 334 24.18 -14.12 -21.28
C PRO A 334 22.94 -14.65 -20.56
N VAL A 335 21.86 -13.89 -20.57
CA VAL A 335 20.58 -14.33 -20.01
C VAL A 335 20.06 -15.49 -20.86
N GLU A 336 19.92 -16.65 -20.24
CA GLU A 336 19.29 -17.80 -20.86
C GLU A 336 17.76 -17.65 -20.72
N LEU A 337 17.07 -17.64 -21.86
CA LEU A 337 15.63 -17.61 -21.96
C LEU A 337 15.16 -18.94 -22.50
N LYS A 338 14.33 -19.64 -21.74
CA LYS A 338 13.78 -20.95 -22.15
C LYS A 338 12.39 -20.76 -22.78
N PRO A 339 12.00 -21.56 -23.77
CA PRO A 339 10.63 -21.56 -24.27
C PRO A 339 9.64 -21.82 -23.13
N PHE A 340 8.50 -21.13 -23.17
CA PHE A 340 7.37 -21.44 -22.31
C PHE A 340 6.36 -22.25 -23.14
N GLU A 341 6.11 -23.49 -22.74
CA GLU A 341 5.25 -24.43 -23.49
C GLU A 341 3.87 -24.64 -22.83
N GLU A 342 3.68 -24.08 -21.64
CA GLU A 342 2.43 -24.17 -20.89
C GLU A 342 1.51 -23.00 -21.26
N ASN A 343 0.21 -23.12 -20.98
CA ASN A 343 -0.71 -22.01 -21.13
C ASN A 343 -0.69 -21.16 -19.85
N LEU A 344 -0.74 -19.84 -20.01
CA LEU A 344 -1.00 -18.91 -18.91
C LEU A 344 -2.46 -19.10 -18.46
N THR A 345 -2.69 -20.00 -17.50
CA THR A 345 -4.01 -20.24 -16.91
C THR A 345 -4.14 -19.68 -15.50
N GLY A 346 -3.17 -18.87 -15.06
CA GLY A 346 -3.10 -18.33 -13.71
C GLY A 346 -4.16 -17.27 -13.45
N GLU A 347 -4.80 -17.36 -12.29
CA GLU A 347 -5.76 -16.34 -11.81
C GLU A 347 -5.02 -15.05 -11.46
N ILE A 348 -5.62 -13.89 -11.81
CA ILE A 348 -5.02 -12.59 -11.47
C ILE A 348 -5.35 -12.26 -10.01
N TYR A 349 -4.34 -12.29 -9.15
CA TYR A 349 -4.48 -11.89 -7.75
C TYR A 349 -4.40 -10.37 -7.60
N MET A 350 -5.49 -9.78 -7.09
CA MET A 350 -5.56 -8.36 -6.77
C MET A 350 -4.99 -8.04 -5.39
N CYS A 351 -5.24 -8.91 -4.40
CA CYS A 351 -4.71 -8.78 -3.04
C CYS A 351 -3.88 -9.99 -2.64
N HIS A 352 -2.54 -9.88 -2.67
CA HIS A 352 -1.66 -10.97 -2.23
C HIS A 352 -1.67 -11.22 -0.71
N CYS A 353 -2.27 -10.32 0.08
CA CYS A 353 -2.32 -10.49 1.54
C CYS A 353 -3.46 -11.42 1.97
N ASP A 354 -4.54 -11.43 1.19
CA ASP A 354 -5.79 -12.12 1.49
C ASP A 354 -6.21 -13.04 0.32
N ASP A 355 -5.29 -13.27 -0.64
CA ASP A 355 -5.46 -14.08 -1.85
C ASP A 355 -6.69 -13.75 -2.71
N VAL A 356 -7.08 -12.46 -2.73
CA VAL A 356 -8.29 -12.02 -3.45
C VAL A 356 -8.00 -11.94 -4.94
N GLN A 357 -8.81 -12.63 -5.73
CA GLN A 357 -8.69 -12.69 -7.19
C GLN A 357 -9.50 -11.59 -7.87
N MET A 358 -9.10 -11.21 -9.08
CA MET A 358 -9.82 -10.22 -9.90
C MET A 358 -11.24 -10.71 -10.23
N ASP A 359 -11.40 -12.00 -10.53
CA ASP A 359 -12.69 -12.59 -10.90
C ASP A 359 -13.69 -12.57 -9.74
N GLU A 360 -13.22 -12.72 -8.50
CA GLU A 360 -14.06 -12.57 -7.30
C GLU A 360 -14.61 -11.13 -7.20
N VAL A 361 -13.75 -10.13 -7.42
CA VAL A 361 -14.17 -8.73 -7.44
C VAL A 361 -15.12 -8.44 -8.59
N MET A 362 -14.88 -8.99 -9.78
CA MET A 362 -15.75 -8.84 -10.94
C MET A 362 -17.12 -9.48 -10.72
N LYS A 363 -17.20 -10.64 -10.06
CA LYS A 363 -18.47 -11.28 -9.67
C LYS A 363 -19.28 -10.39 -8.73
N VAL A 364 -18.61 -9.76 -7.75
CA VAL A 364 -19.28 -8.78 -6.88
C VAL A 364 -19.80 -7.61 -7.72
N ILE A 365 -18.98 -7.00 -8.58
CA ILE A 365 -19.39 -5.85 -9.39
C ILE A 365 -20.60 -6.18 -10.28
N GLY A 366 -20.63 -7.34 -10.92
CA GLY A 366 -21.68 -7.71 -11.86
C GLY A 366 -21.77 -6.71 -13.02
N ASP A 367 -23.00 -6.31 -13.38
CA ASP A 367 -23.25 -5.37 -14.50
C ASP A 367 -23.11 -3.88 -14.13
N ARG A 368 -22.69 -3.58 -12.90
CA ARG A 368 -22.64 -2.21 -12.37
C ARG A 368 -21.50 -1.42 -13.02
N LYS A 369 -21.72 -0.11 -13.21
CA LYS A 369 -20.72 0.84 -13.75
C LYS A 369 -19.84 1.49 -12.68
N TYR A 370 -20.17 1.28 -11.41
CA TYR A 370 -19.36 1.74 -10.31
C TYR A 370 -19.49 0.78 -9.13
N ILE A 371 -18.47 0.79 -8.27
CA ILE A 371 -18.46 0.07 -6.99
C ILE A 371 -17.64 0.89 -5.98
N SER A 372 -17.99 0.82 -4.70
CA SER A 372 -17.19 1.49 -3.68
C SER A 372 -15.99 0.64 -3.23
N VAL A 373 -14.88 1.30 -2.89
CA VAL A 373 -13.70 0.68 -2.26
C VAL A 373 -14.08 -0.19 -1.07
N ASP A 374 -14.99 0.32 -0.26
CA ASP A 374 -15.37 -0.31 0.98
C ASP A 374 -16.31 -1.50 0.76
N GLU A 375 -17.21 -1.45 -0.23
CA GLU A 375 -18.01 -2.62 -0.61
C GLU A 375 -17.10 -3.76 -1.05
N VAL A 376 -16.19 -3.50 -1.99
CA VAL A 376 -15.17 -4.45 -2.43
C VAL A 376 -14.42 -5.04 -1.23
N LYS A 377 -13.99 -4.18 -0.31
CA LYS A 377 -13.24 -4.60 0.88
C LYS A 377 -14.02 -5.53 1.80
N HIS A 378 -15.32 -5.36 1.99
CA HIS A 378 -16.10 -6.18 2.94
C HIS A 378 -16.78 -7.38 2.31
N THR A 379 -16.90 -7.42 0.98
CA THR A 379 -17.42 -8.58 0.26
C THR A 379 -16.30 -9.54 -0.17
N THR A 380 -15.12 -9.00 -0.51
CA THR A 380 -13.98 -9.78 -1.03
C THR A 380 -12.75 -9.76 -0.12
N HIS A 381 -12.75 -8.99 0.98
CA HIS A 381 -11.59 -8.76 1.85
C HIS A 381 -10.43 -7.97 1.20
N LEU A 382 -10.57 -7.52 -0.05
CA LEU A 382 -9.52 -6.76 -0.74
C LEU A 382 -9.21 -5.46 0.00
N GLY A 383 -7.97 -5.35 0.48
CA GLY A 383 -7.51 -4.20 1.26
C GLY A 383 -7.69 -4.33 2.77
N MET A 384 -8.01 -5.52 3.28
CA MET A 384 -8.02 -5.84 4.71
C MET A 384 -6.65 -6.29 5.24
N GLY A 385 -5.73 -6.70 4.38
CA GLY A 385 -4.36 -7.05 4.76
C GLY A 385 -3.51 -5.91 5.34
N PRO A 386 -2.23 -6.18 5.69
CA PRO A 386 -1.35 -5.23 6.41
C PRO A 386 -1.17 -3.87 5.72
N CYS A 387 -1.21 -3.83 4.38
CA CYS A 387 -1.12 -2.58 3.62
C CYS A 387 -2.41 -1.75 3.64
N ARG A 388 -3.51 -2.30 4.18
CA ARG A 388 -4.82 -1.65 4.35
C ARG A 388 -5.38 -1.07 3.06
N GLY A 389 -5.18 -1.79 1.96
CA GLY A 389 -5.70 -1.39 0.65
C GLY A 389 -4.82 -0.41 -0.11
N LYS A 390 -3.73 0.12 0.47
CA LYS A 390 -2.84 1.09 -0.20
C LYS A 390 -2.30 0.59 -1.54
N ARG A 391 -2.10 -0.73 -1.70
CA ARG A 391 -1.57 -1.34 -2.93
C ARG A 391 -2.68 -1.89 -3.83
N CYS A 392 -3.49 -2.82 -3.32
CA CYS A 392 -4.47 -3.55 -4.12
C CYS A 392 -5.61 -2.68 -4.65
N LEU A 393 -6.08 -1.68 -3.90
CA LEU A 393 -7.19 -0.82 -4.36
C LEU A 393 -6.80 0.10 -5.51
N GLN A 394 -5.57 0.61 -5.54
CA GLN A 394 -5.12 1.38 -6.70
C GLN A 394 -4.93 0.50 -7.92
N ARG A 395 -4.35 -0.70 -7.75
CA ARG A 395 -4.27 -1.68 -8.85
C ARG A 395 -5.67 -2.00 -9.37
N LEU A 396 -6.63 -2.20 -8.47
CA LEU A 396 -8.02 -2.44 -8.84
C LEU A 396 -8.59 -1.27 -9.64
N ARG A 397 -8.39 -0.04 -9.19
CA ARG A 397 -8.80 1.16 -9.92
C ARG A 397 -8.19 1.22 -11.32
N GLN A 398 -6.92 0.87 -11.47
CA GLN A 398 -6.23 0.82 -12.76
C GLN A 398 -6.81 -0.26 -13.68
N ASN A 399 -7.14 -1.44 -13.14
CA ASN A 399 -7.70 -2.56 -13.91
C ASN A 399 -9.19 -2.38 -14.26
N LEU A 400 -9.96 -1.66 -13.44
CA LEU A 400 -11.39 -1.38 -13.69
C LEU A 400 -11.61 -0.24 -14.68
N ARG A 401 -10.71 0.76 -14.72
CA ARG A 401 -10.86 1.94 -15.58
C ARG A 401 -10.99 1.59 -17.08
N PRO A 402 -10.17 0.71 -17.69
CA PRO A 402 -10.35 0.29 -19.08
C PRO A 402 -11.68 -0.42 -19.33
N LYS A 403 -12.28 -1.04 -18.31
CA LYS A 403 -13.59 -1.71 -18.39
C LYS A 403 -14.78 -0.74 -18.23
N GLY A 404 -14.51 0.55 -18.06
CA GLY A 404 -15.55 1.57 -17.84
C GLY A 404 -16.27 1.42 -16.49
N ILE A 405 -15.59 0.84 -15.49
CA ILE A 405 -16.10 0.68 -14.13
C ILE A 405 -15.34 1.63 -13.21
N GLU A 406 -16.07 2.47 -12.46
CA GLU A 406 -15.49 3.41 -11.52
C GLU A 406 -15.36 2.81 -10.10
N LEU A 407 -14.16 2.84 -9.53
CA LEU A 407 -13.94 2.49 -8.12
C LEU A 407 -13.98 3.75 -7.26
N VAL A 408 -15.11 3.95 -6.59
CA VAL A 408 -15.45 5.15 -5.81
C VAL A 408 -14.93 5.02 -4.37
N GLY A 409 -14.49 6.13 -3.77
CA GLY A 409 -13.96 6.16 -2.40
C GLY A 409 -12.45 5.89 -2.30
N SER A 410 -11.94 5.84 -1.08
CA SER A 410 -10.50 5.75 -0.80
C SER A 410 -10.17 4.74 0.30
N ALA A 411 -8.93 4.23 0.26
CA ALA A 411 -8.42 3.40 1.34
C ALA A 411 -8.35 4.23 2.62
N THR A 412 -8.91 3.73 3.73
CA THR A 412 -8.80 4.37 5.06
C THR A 412 -7.82 3.59 5.96
N PRO A 413 -6.50 3.76 5.78
CA PRO A 413 -5.53 3.16 6.70
C PRO A 413 -5.64 3.84 8.08
N ARG A 414 -5.96 3.06 9.12
CA ARG A 414 -6.04 3.54 10.52
C ARG A 414 -5.14 2.71 11.41
N ALA A 415 -4.14 3.26 12.10
CA ALA A 415 -3.28 2.45 12.98
C ALA A 415 -4.11 1.57 13.96
N PRO A 416 -3.68 0.33 14.27
CA PRO A 416 -4.37 -0.48 15.26
C PRO A 416 -4.31 0.21 16.63
N MET A 417 -5.38 0.09 17.41
CA MET A 417 -5.42 0.50 18.82
C MET A 417 -5.00 1.95 19.11
N SER A 418 -5.39 2.90 18.26
CA SER A 418 -5.14 4.31 18.52
C SER A 418 -6.37 4.97 19.16
N ASN A 419 -6.23 5.53 20.37
CA ASN A 419 -7.20 6.48 20.96
C ASN A 419 -7.09 7.83 20.24
N GLN A 420 -7.35 7.83 18.94
CA GLN A 420 -7.27 9.04 18.14
C GLN A 420 -8.45 9.95 18.48
N ILE A 421 -8.11 11.19 18.79
CA ILE A 421 -9.01 12.32 18.72
C ILE A 421 -9.06 12.73 17.25
N THR A 422 -10.25 12.82 16.67
CA THR A 422 -10.42 13.32 15.31
C THR A 422 -10.05 14.80 15.26
N ALA A 423 -9.57 15.26 14.11
CA ALA A 423 -9.27 16.68 13.88
C ALA A 423 -10.43 17.61 14.29
N GLY A 424 -11.68 17.24 13.97
CA GLY A 424 -12.87 18.00 14.37
C GLY A 424 -13.15 17.98 15.87
N GLU A 425 -12.76 16.92 16.58
CA GLU A 425 -12.81 16.87 18.05
C GLU A 425 -11.69 17.76 18.68
N LEU A 426 -10.55 17.95 18.02
CA LEU A 426 -9.48 18.86 18.47
C LEU A 426 -9.80 20.34 18.21
N TYR A 427 -10.61 20.63 17.19
CA TYR A 427 -10.99 21.99 16.81
C TYR A 427 -12.50 22.09 16.49
N PRO A 428 -13.36 22.01 17.51
CA PRO A 428 -14.80 22.03 17.31
C PRO A 428 -15.27 23.41 16.80
N SER A 429 -16.01 23.41 15.69
CA SER A 429 -16.66 24.63 15.17
C SER A 429 -18.03 24.81 15.81
N SER A 430 -18.32 26.03 16.28
CA SER A 430 -19.66 26.45 16.73
C SER A 430 -20.58 26.85 15.59
N SER A 431 -20.07 26.91 14.36
CA SER A 431 -20.83 27.32 13.17
C SER A 431 -21.55 26.11 12.58
N GLY A 432 -22.88 26.17 12.49
CA GLY A 432 -23.66 25.16 11.76
C GLY A 432 -23.29 25.14 10.27
N GLU A 433 -23.16 23.96 9.68
CA GLU A 433 -22.83 23.79 8.27
C GLU A 433 -23.95 24.38 7.40
N LYS A 434 -23.62 25.33 6.52
CA LYS A 434 -24.56 25.89 5.54
C LYS A 434 -24.42 25.15 4.22
N ILE A 435 -25.40 24.32 3.89
CA ILE A 435 -25.40 23.53 2.66
C ILE A 435 -26.17 24.27 1.59
N ILE A 436 -25.43 24.77 0.59
CA ILE A 436 -26.00 25.44 -0.58
C ILE A 436 -26.19 24.37 -1.66
N THR A 437 -27.43 23.92 -1.85
CA THR A 437 -27.78 22.82 -2.77
C THR A 437 -27.97 23.25 -4.23
N HIS A 438 -27.87 24.56 -4.52
CA HIS A 438 -28.09 25.13 -5.84
C HIS A 438 -27.31 26.44 -6.01
N ILE A 439 -26.76 26.67 -7.20
CA ILE A 439 -26.13 27.94 -7.59
C ILE A 439 -26.90 28.45 -8.83
N GLY A 440 -27.58 29.59 -8.69
CA GLY A 440 -28.40 30.17 -9.77
C GLY A 440 -29.80 29.56 -9.88
N ASN A 441 -30.34 29.48 -11.11
CA ASN A 441 -31.73 29.09 -11.42
C ASN A 441 -31.96 27.58 -11.66
N THR A 442 -31.05 26.70 -11.24
CA THR A 442 -31.22 25.25 -11.38
C THR A 442 -32.32 24.75 -10.43
N LYS A 443 -33.38 24.14 -11.00
CA LYS A 443 -34.46 23.53 -10.23
C LYS A 443 -33.93 22.32 -9.46
N ARG A 444 -34.35 22.18 -8.20
CA ARG A 444 -34.04 21.02 -7.37
C ARG A 444 -34.76 19.77 -7.89
N THR A 445 -34.08 18.64 -7.91
CA THR A 445 -34.69 17.35 -8.24
C THR A 445 -35.42 16.83 -7.02
N VAL A 446 -36.75 16.73 -7.11
CA VAL A 446 -37.63 16.23 -6.04
C VAL A 446 -38.20 14.88 -6.46
N VAL A 447 -38.18 13.91 -5.54
CA VAL A 447 -38.70 12.55 -5.76
C VAL A 447 -39.63 12.18 -4.62
N GLU A 448 -40.88 11.87 -4.93
CA GLU A 448 -41.84 11.34 -3.95
C GLU A 448 -41.67 9.82 -3.82
N VAL A 449 -41.57 9.33 -2.58
CA VAL A 449 -41.37 7.92 -2.26
C VAL A 449 -42.26 7.49 -1.11
N LYS A 450 -42.67 6.22 -1.07
CA LYS A 450 -43.51 5.67 0.01
C LYS A 450 -42.75 5.54 1.33
N SER A 451 -41.44 5.24 1.25
CA SER A 451 -40.57 5.13 2.42
C SER A 451 -39.12 5.44 2.06
N PHE A 452 -38.38 6.02 3.02
CA PHE A 452 -36.98 6.37 2.85
C PHE A 452 -36.16 5.92 4.07
N VAL A 453 -35.09 5.15 3.82
CA VAL A 453 -34.15 4.65 4.82
C VAL A 453 -32.83 5.40 4.71
N ALA A 454 -32.47 6.15 5.75
CA ALA A 454 -31.16 6.79 5.85
C ALA A 454 -30.20 5.89 6.61
N GLY A 455 -29.17 5.37 5.93
CA GLY A 455 -28.13 4.52 6.49
C GLY A 455 -28.28 3.06 6.10
N GLY A 456 -27.24 2.48 5.49
CA GLY A 456 -27.22 1.11 5.00
C GLY A 456 -26.45 0.13 5.88
N GLY A 457 -26.39 0.35 7.20
CA GLY A 457 -25.87 -0.65 8.15
C GLY A 457 -26.79 -1.88 8.26
N ILE A 458 -26.51 -2.78 9.20
CA ILE A 458 -27.30 -4.01 9.40
C ILE A 458 -28.77 -3.68 9.72
N GLY A 459 -29.02 -2.70 10.59
CA GLY A 459 -30.38 -2.28 10.96
C GLY A 459 -31.13 -1.64 9.78
N GLY A 460 -30.47 -0.74 9.04
CA GLY A 460 -31.06 -0.08 7.88
C GLY A 460 -31.34 -1.06 6.73
N SER A 461 -30.40 -1.96 6.44
CA SER A 461 -30.54 -2.96 5.37
C SER A 461 -31.61 -4.02 5.71
N ALA A 462 -31.73 -4.40 6.99
CA ALA A 462 -32.81 -5.28 7.43
C ALA A 462 -34.19 -4.61 7.28
N LEU A 463 -34.34 -3.35 7.72
CA LEU A 463 -35.59 -2.60 7.55
C LEU A 463 -35.92 -2.35 6.08
N PHE A 464 -34.92 -2.02 5.25
CA PHE A 464 -35.06 -1.90 3.80
C PHE A 464 -35.63 -3.17 3.18
N ARG A 465 -35.09 -4.35 3.54
CA ARG A 465 -35.63 -5.64 3.10
C ARG A 465 -37.10 -5.81 3.48
N PHE A 466 -37.43 -5.66 4.76
CA PHE A 466 -38.80 -5.92 5.24
C PHE A 466 -39.82 -4.91 4.68
N LEU A 467 -39.43 -3.65 4.50
CA LEU A 467 -40.26 -2.64 3.83
C LEU A 467 -40.53 -3.01 2.37
N ALA A 468 -39.53 -3.50 1.65
CA ALA A 468 -39.70 -3.96 0.27
C ALA A 468 -40.61 -5.20 0.20
N GLU A 469 -40.42 -6.18 1.08
CA GLU A 469 -41.32 -7.35 1.20
C GLU A 469 -42.76 -6.95 1.52
N ALA A 470 -42.96 -5.87 2.27
CA ALA A 470 -44.28 -5.30 2.57
C ALA A 470 -44.84 -4.36 1.48
N GLY A 471 -44.15 -4.18 0.34
CA GLY A 471 -44.64 -3.38 -0.80
C GLY A 471 -44.46 -1.87 -0.69
N PHE A 472 -43.59 -1.41 0.22
CA PHE A 472 -43.29 0.02 0.39
C PHE A 472 -42.25 0.58 -0.60
N GLU A 473 -41.71 -0.23 -1.52
CA GLU A 473 -40.73 0.20 -2.54
C GLU A 473 -39.66 1.18 -1.98
N PRO A 474 -38.96 0.82 -0.90
CA PRO A 474 -38.14 1.75 -0.15
C PRO A 474 -36.97 2.29 -0.98
N PHE A 475 -36.64 3.56 -0.80
CA PHE A 475 -35.32 4.09 -1.17
C PHE A 475 -34.40 4.06 0.06
N MET A 476 -33.16 3.61 -0.11
CA MET A 476 -32.14 3.65 0.93
C MET A 476 -30.92 4.44 0.47
N ALA A 477 -30.51 5.46 1.24
CA ALA A 477 -29.23 6.14 1.02
C ALA A 477 -28.18 5.64 2.01
N ASN A 478 -27.03 5.22 1.49
CA ASN A 478 -25.90 4.74 2.29
C ASN A 478 -24.66 5.59 2.02
N TYR A 479 -24.04 6.09 3.09
CA TYR A 479 -22.77 6.81 3.01
C TYR A 479 -21.81 6.36 4.12
N GLY A 480 -20.62 5.94 3.70
CA GLY A 480 -19.61 5.40 4.59
C GLY A 480 -20.02 4.08 5.25
N PHE A 481 -19.21 3.69 6.23
CA PHE A 481 -19.28 2.36 6.86
C PHE A 481 -19.32 2.55 8.37
N GLY A 482 -20.52 2.39 8.94
CA GLY A 482 -20.78 2.45 10.38
C GLY A 482 -20.30 1.20 11.12
N SER A 483 -20.77 1.02 12.36
CA SER A 483 -20.35 -0.08 13.23
C SER A 483 -20.66 -1.47 12.65
N SER A 484 -21.70 -1.60 11.83
CA SER A 484 -22.10 -2.88 11.21
C SER A 484 -21.02 -3.49 10.34
N TRP A 485 -20.13 -2.68 9.78
CA TRP A 485 -19.05 -3.14 8.90
C TRP A 485 -17.74 -3.41 9.66
N ARG A 486 -17.70 -3.13 10.97
CA ARG A 486 -16.49 -3.18 11.80
C ARG A 486 -16.61 -4.14 12.98
N ASN A 487 -17.69 -4.91 13.02
CA ASN A 487 -17.90 -5.91 14.05
C ASN A 487 -17.03 -7.14 13.78
N ILE A 488 -16.86 -7.99 14.79
CA ILE A 488 -15.97 -9.14 14.74
C ILE A 488 -16.65 -10.42 14.22
N ALA A 489 -17.75 -10.29 13.46
CA ALA A 489 -18.50 -11.36 12.79
C ALA A 489 -19.20 -12.39 13.70
N GLY A 490 -19.35 -12.12 15.00
CA GLY A 490 -19.92 -13.08 15.96
C GLY A 490 -21.37 -12.76 16.34
N GLY A 491 -22.24 -13.78 16.33
CA GLY A 491 -23.61 -13.75 16.85
C GLY A 491 -23.82 -14.81 17.93
N ARG A 492 -24.69 -14.50 18.90
CA ARG A 492 -25.04 -15.41 20.00
C ARG A 492 -26.50 -15.23 20.43
N PRO A 493 -27.19 -16.31 20.86
CA PRO A 493 -28.50 -16.23 21.50
C PRO A 493 -28.42 -16.00 23.01
N GLY A 494 -27.26 -16.30 23.63
CA GLY A 494 -27.09 -16.23 25.08
C GLY A 494 -27.10 -14.79 25.63
N PHE A 495 -28.24 -14.34 26.13
CA PHE A 495 -28.42 -13.07 26.85
C PHE A 495 -28.92 -13.31 28.27
N SER A 496 -28.67 -12.35 29.17
CA SER A 496 -29.16 -12.39 30.55
C SER A 496 -30.65 -12.04 30.67
N LEU A 497 -31.22 -11.38 29.66
CA LEU A 497 -32.65 -11.04 29.57
C LEU A 497 -33.36 -12.02 28.62
N PRO A 498 -34.43 -12.71 29.06
CA PRO A 498 -35.13 -13.69 28.24
C PRO A 498 -35.65 -13.14 26.91
N GLU A 499 -36.17 -11.91 26.89
CA GLU A 499 -36.73 -11.27 25.71
C GLU A 499 -35.64 -11.01 24.65
N LEU A 500 -34.44 -10.65 25.08
CA LEU A 500 -33.29 -10.49 24.17
C LEU A 500 -32.79 -11.83 23.64
N ALA A 501 -32.84 -12.88 24.46
CA ALA A 501 -32.48 -14.23 24.04
C ALA A 501 -33.46 -14.75 22.97
N ASP A 502 -34.77 -14.52 23.15
CA ASP A 502 -35.81 -14.88 22.18
C ASP A 502 -35.61 -14.16 20.84
N ILE A 503 -35.37 -12.84 20.86
CA ILE A 503 -35.06 -12.06 19.65
C ILE A 503 -33.81 -12.63 18.95
N ALA A 504 -32.77 -12.96 19.72
CA ALA A 504 -31.52 -13.46 19.15
C ALA A 504 -31.63 -14.88 18.58
N LEU A 505 -32.49 -15.73 19.15
CA LEU A 505 -32.82 -17.05 18.59
C LEU A 505 -33.57 -16.92 17.26
N HIS A 506 -34.57 -16.05 17.18
CA HIS A 506 -35.24 -15.76 15.91
C HIS A 506 -34.27 -15.18 14.88
N ASN A 507 -33.33 -14.34 15.32
CA ASN A 507 -32.28 -13.82 14.43
C ASN A 507 -31.36 -14.94 13.91
N LEU A 508 -30.98 -15.92 14.74
CA LEU A 508 -30.24 -17.10 14.29
C LEU A 508 -31.00 -17.86 13.19
N GLU A 509 -32.31 -18.03 13.32
CA GLU A 509 -33.12 -18.68 12.28
C GLU A 509 -33.15 -17.88 10.97
N LEU A 510 -33.18 -16.54 11.05
CA LEU A 510 -33.05 -15.69 9.86
C LEU A 510 -31.69 -15.87 9.18
N PHE A 511 -30.60 -15.96 9.94
CA PHE A 511 -29.27 -16.22 9.39
C PHE A 511 -29.17 -17.61 8.74
N LYS A 512 -29.71 -18.65 9.39
CA LYS A 512 -29.79 -20.00 8.81
C LYS A 512 -30.59 -20.01 7.52
N ALA A 513 -31.72 -19.31 7.47
CA ALA A 513 -32.55 -19.21 6.27
C ALA A 513 -31.82 -18.47 5.14
N MET A 514 -31.12 -17.39 5.46
CA MET A 514 -30.33 -16.61 4.49
C MET A 514 -29.15 -17.42 3.94
N ALA A 515 -28.44 -18.16 4.79
CA ALA A 515 -27.31 -19.01 4.42
C ALA A 515 -27.70 -20.15 3.45
N LYS A 516 -28.98 -20.55 3.41
CA LYS A 516 -29.49 -21.52 2.42
C LYS A 516 -29.63 -20.92 1.02
N GLN A 517 -29.73 -19.60 0.92
CA GLN A 517 -29.99 -18.89 -0.34
C GLN A 517 -28.73 -18.22 -0.89
N ARG A 518 -27.86 -17.74 0.00
CA ARG A 518 -26.64 -17.01 -0.35
C ARG A 518 -25.50 -17.42 0.57
N ASP A 519 -24.29 -17.45 0.02
CA ASP A 519 -23.09 -17.63 0.83
C ASP A 519 -22.82 -16.36 1.63
N ILE A 520 -22.92 -16.48 2.96
CA ILE A 520 -22.63 -15.41 3.93
C ILE A 520 -21.52 -15.82 4.91
N ASP A 521 -20.75 -16.86 4.57
CA ASP A 521 -19.77 -17.50 5.45
C ASP A 521 -20.38 -17.93 6.78
N PHE A 522 -21.62 -18.44 6.74
CA PHE A 522 -22.34 -18.84 7.95
C PHE A 522 -21.70 -20.10 8.55
N ARG A 523 -21.35 -20.03 9.83
CA ARG A 523 -20.86 -21.18 10.57
C ARG A 523 -21.37 -21.18 11.99
N LEU A 524 -21.83 -22.34 12.47
CA LEU A 524 -22.03 -22.52 13.91
C LEU A 524 -20.68 -22.61 14.64
N ILE A 525 -20.59 -21.88 15.73
CA ILE A 525 -19.42 -21.79 16.61
C ILE A 525 -19.87 -21.90 18.06
N ASN A 526 -18.91 -22.06 18.96
CA ASN A 526 -19.16 -21.91 20.38
C ASN A 526 -18.70 -20.54 20.87
N TYR A 527 -19.32 -20.07 21.95
CA TYR A 527 -18.78 -18.99 22.78
C TYR A 527 -18.24 -19.58 24.07
N ILE A 528 -16.98 -19.30 24.37
CA ILE A 528 -16.23 -19.84 25.51
C ILE A 528 -15.85 -18.67 26.40
N THR A 529 -16.57 -18.51 27.52
CA THR A 529 -16.35 -17.43 28.47
C THR A 529 -15.57 -17.95 29.67
N PHE A 530 -14.38 -17.38 29.91
CA PHE A 530 -13.52 -17.81 31.01
C PHE A 530 -13.91 -17.17 32.35
N ALA A 531 -13.96 -17.98 33.41
CA ALA A 531 -14.03 -17.52 34.79
C ALA A 531 -12.62 -17.33 35.34
N HIS A 532 -12.28 -16.10 35.71
CA HIS A 532 -10.98 -15.74 36.29
C HIS A 532 -11.02 -15.63 37.83
N ASP A 533 -12.21 -15.64 38.41
CA ASP A 533 -12.46 -15.65 39.85
C ASP A 533 -13.79 -16.37 40.17
N GLU A 534 -14.06 -16.57 41.46
CA GLU A 534 -15.27 -17.25 41.97
C GLU A 534 -16.56 -16.48 41.65
N GLN A 535 -16.50 -15.14 41.59
CA GLN A 535 -17.66 -14.32 41.28
C GLN A 535 -18.12 -14.53 39.83
N MET A 536 -17.16 -14.54 38.90
CA MET A 536 -17.42 -14.83 37.49
C MET A 536 -17.90 -16.27 37.31
N LEU A 537 -17.33 -17.25 38.04
CA LEU A 537 -17.80 -18.64 38.01
C LEU A 537 -19.28 -18.73 38.39
N LYS A 538 -19.67 -18.15 39.54
CA LYS A 538 -21.07 -18.13 39.98
C LYS A 538 -22.00 -17.47 38.96
N THR A 539 -21.56 -16.35 38.36
CA THR A 539 -22.31 -15.66 37.30
C THR A 539 -22.55 -16.56 36.09
N LEU A 540 -21.53 -17.34 35.69
CA LEU A 540 -21.66 -18.30 34.59
C LEU A 540 -22.60 -19.45 34.94
N GLU A 541 -22.52 -20.01 36.15
CA GLU A 541 -23.43 -21.06 36.62
C GLU A 541 -24.89 -20.58 36.65
N GLU A 542 -25.14 -19.36 37.13
CA GLU A 542 -26.48 -18.77 37.13
C GLU A 542 -27.03 -18.60 35.72
N SER A 543 -26.18 -18.19 34.76
CA SER A 543 -26.59 -18.01 33.36
C SER A 543 -27.09 -19.31 32.71
N MET A 544 -26.60 -20.48 33.17
CA MET A 544 -27.01 -21.79 32.65
C MET A 544 -28.47 -22.15 32.96
N LYS A 545 -29.16 -21.41 33.84
CA LYS A 545 -30.58 -21.65 34.15
C LYS A 545 -31.51 -21.36 32.97
N TRP A 546 -31.10 -20.50 32.05
CA TRP A 546 -31.91 -20.09 30.88
C TRP A 546 -31.13 -20.16 29.56
N GLN A 547 -29.91 -20.71 29.55
CA GLN A 547 -29.15 -21.01 28.33
C GLN A 547 -28.46 -22.37 28.44
N THR A 548 -28.38 -23.11 27.34
CA THR A 548 -27.68 -24.40 27.29
C THR A 548 -26.16 -24.19 27.17
N GLY A 549 -25.39 -24.82 28.05
CA GLY A 549 -23.93 -24.77 28.02
C GLY A 549 -23.28 -25.84 28.88
N THR A 550 -21.98 -26.01 28.70
CA THR A 550 -21.15 -26.97 29.45
C THR A 550 -20.05 -26.22 30.19
N MET A 551 -19.95 -26.43 31.50
CA MET A 551 -18.84 -25.90 32.29
C MET A 551 -17.58 -26.76 32.08
N LEU A 552 -16.47 -26.12 31.75
CA LEU A 552 -15.18 -26.72 31.50
C LEU A 552 -14.24 -26.43 32.66
N SER A 553 -13.57 -27.47 33.14
CA SER A 553 -12.45 -27.34 34.06
C SER A 553 -11.13 -27.05 33.30
N PRO A 554 -10.10 -26.49 33.95
CA PRO A 554 -8.84 -26.15 33.29
C PRO A 554 -8.14 -27.34 32.61
N SER A 555 -8.30 -28.56 33.13
CA SER A 555 -7.76 -29.78 32.54
C SER A 555 -8.38 -30.11 31.17
N GLN A 556 -9.57 -29.58 30.87
CA GLN A 556 -10.29 -29.81 29.62
C GLN A 556 -9.99 -28.76 28.55
N PHE A 557 -9.29 -27.66 28.86
CA PHE A 557 -9.09 -26.58 27.90
C PHE A 557 -8.36 -27.01 26.63
N GLN A 558 -7.39 -27.94 26.73
CA GLN A 558 -6.68 -28.40 25.54
C GLN A 558 -7.52 -29.28 24.62
N SER A 559 -8.40 -30.11 25.17
CA SER A 559 -9.25 -31.01 24.41
C SER A 559 -10.53 -30.35 23.90
N GLU A 560 -11.02 -29.31 24.59
CA GLU A 560 -12.33 -28.69 24.32
C GLU A 560 -12.26 -27.29 23.70
N VAL A 561 -11.13 -26.59 23.84
CA VAL A 561 -10.94 -25.20 23.36
C VAL A 561 -9.92 -25.16 22.22
N SER A 562 -8.68 -25.55 22.49
CA SER A 562 -7.59 -25.54 21.50
C SER A 562 -6.44 -26.45 21.93
N PRO A 563 -5.86 -27.28 21.04
CA PRO A 563 -4.69 -28.09 21.39
C PRO A 563 -3.46 -27.22 21.74
N TYR A 564 -3.47 -25.95 21.32
CA TYR A 564 -2.41 -24.97 21.57
C TYR A 564 -2.61 -24.18 22.88
N PHE A 565 -3.64 -24.48 23.68
CA PHE A 565 -3.88 -23.77 24.94
C PHE A 565 -2.71 -23.98 25.92
N ASN A 566 -2.24 -22.89 26.55
CA ASN A 566 -1.09 -22.91 27.45
C ASN A 566 -1.42 -23.60 28.78
N LYS A 567 -0.82 -24.78 29.02
CA LYS A 567 -0.98 -25.58 30.25
C LYS A 567 -0.55 -24.88 31.54
N ASN A 568 0.39 -23.93 31.43
CA ASN A 568 0.92 -23.22 32.59
C ASN A 568 0.09 -21.99 32.96
N ASN A 569 -0.97 -21.69 32.22
CA ASN A 569 -1.84 -20.56 32.49
C ASN A 569 -2.76 -20.85 33.69
N LYS A 570 -2.55 -20.13 34.79
CA LYS A 570 -3.35 -20.25 36.03
C LYS A 570 -4.38 -19.13 36.20
N ASN A 571 -4.62 -18.33 35.16
CA ASN A 571 -5.50 -17.16 35.24
C ASN A 571 -7.00 -17.51 35.25
N TYR A 572 -7.37 -18.75 34.97
CA TYR A 572 -8.78 -19.16 34.83
C TYR A 572 -9.05 -20.42 35.64
N ILE A 573 -10.14 -20.42 36.39
CA ILE A 573 -10.58 -21.54 37.23
C ILE A 573 -11.61 -22.43 36.53
N ALA A 574 -12.32 -21.89 35.54
CA ALA A 574 -13.27 -22.61 34.69
C ALA A 574 -13.55 -21.84 33.40
N ALA A 575 -14.30 -22.44 32.47
CA ALA A 575 -14.88 -21.73 31.34
C ALA A 575 -16.26 -22.28 30.97
N LEU A 576 -17.22 -21.42 30.67
CA LEU A 576 -18.52 -21.84 30.16
C LEU A 576 -18.49 -21.89 28.62
N LYS A 577 -18.74 -23.07 28.05
CA LYS A 577 -18.88 -23.31 26.61
C LYS A 577 -20.36 -23.33 26.25
N THR A 578 -20.80 -22.38 25.44
CA THR A 578 -22.18 -22.24 24.96
C THR A 578 -22.26 -22.49 23.45
N GLY A 579 -23.28 -23.24 23.03
CA GLY A 579 -23.55 -23.57 21.63
C GLY A 579 -24.47 -22.56 20.95
N ASP A 580 -24.97 -22.92 19.77
CA ASP A 580 -25.91 -22.13 18.95
C ASP A 580 -25.46 -20.68 18.67
N CYS A 581 -24.19 -20.40 18.84
CA CYS A 581 -23.55 -19.17 18.40
C CYS A 581 -23.13 -19.33 16.95
N TRP A 582 -22.92 -18.22 16.26
CA TRP A 582 -22.55 -18.28 14.85
C TRP A 582 -21.53 -17.21 14.46
N GLN A 583 -20.83 -17.52 13.39
CA GLN A 583 -20.02 -16.61 12.62
C GLN A 583 -20.74 -16.35 11.28
N ALA A 584 -20.72 -15.11 10.82
CA ALA A 584 -21.16 -14.75 9.46
C ALA A 584 -20.47 -13.44 9.04
N MET A 585 -20.05 -13.37 7.77
CA MET A 585 -19.32 -12.22 7.26
C MET A 585 -20.26 -10.99 7.15
N PRO A 586 -20.03 -9.90 7.91
CA PRO A 586 -20.99 -8.79 7.98
C PRO A 586 -21.29 -8.15 6.63
N GLY A 587 -20.28 -8.03 5.76
CA GLY A 587 -20.45 -7.46 4.42
C GLY A 587 -21.37 -8.31 3.55
N LYS A 588 -21.13 -9.63 3.49
CA LYS A 588 -21.98 -10.56 2.74
C LYS A 588 -23.41 -10.61 3.28
N VAL A 589 -23.61 -10.54 4.60
CA VAL A 589 -24.94 -10.50 5.23
C VAL A 589 -25.70 -9.23 4.86
N ILE A 590 -25.05 -8.07 4.95
CA ILE A 590 -25.66 -6.79 4.59
C ILE A 590 -26.04 -6.78 3.11
N GLU A 591 -25.16 -7.26 2.24
CA GLU A 591 -25.43 -7.33 0.82
C GLU A 591 -26.58 -8.29 0.50
N ALA A 592 -26.60 -9.48 1.10
CA ALA A 592 -27.71 -10.41 0.96
C ALA A 592 -29.07 -9.79 1.32
N LEU A 593 -29.14 -9.01 2.41
CA LEU A 593 -30.35 -8.29 2.80
C LEU A 593 -30.77 -7.25 1.75
N ARG A 594 -29.81 -6.48 1.23
CA ARG A 594 -30.04 -5.46 0.21
C ARG A 594 -30.51 -6.06 -1.10
N GLU A 595 -29.88 -7.13 -1.56
CA GLU A 595 -30.28 -7.83 -2.79
C GLU A 595 -31.70 -8.40 -2.68
N ILE A 596 -32.08 -8.95 -1.51
CA ILE A 596 -33.46 -9.37 -1.28
C ILE A 596 -34.40 -8.15 -1.39
N GLY A 597 -34.09 -7.03 -0.74
CA GLY A 597 -34.90 -5.82 -0.83
C GLY A 597 -35.00 -5.27 -2.26
N ILE A 598 -33.92 -5.25 -3.03
CA ILE A 598 -33.89 -4.83 -4.43
C ILE A 598 -34.76 -5.74 -5.30
N SER A 599 -34.66 -7.06 -5.11
CA SER A 599 -35.51 -8.04 -5.82
C SER A 599 -37.02 -7.86 -5.55
N ARG A 600 -37.37 -7.11 -4.50
CA ARG A 600 -38.74 -6.79 -4.08
C ARG A 600 -39.10 -5.31 -4.31
N GLY A 601 -38.38 -4.62 -5.19
CA GLY A 601 -38.70 -3.25 -5.61
C GLY A 601 -38.05 -2.13 -4.81
N GLY A 602 -37.17 -2.45 -3.85
CA GLY A 602 -36.35 -1.45 -3.17
C GLY A 602 -35.24 -0.87 -4.07
N LYS A 603 -34.77 0.33 -3.76
CA LYS A 603 -33.68 1.01 -4.48
C LYS A 603 -32.61 1.50 -3.51
N VAL A 604 -31.35 1.26 -3.84
CA VAL A 604 -30.20 1.66 -3.00
C VAL A 604 -29.39 2.75 -3.72
N LEU A 605 -29.12 3.84 -2.99
CA LEU A 605 -28.23 4.92 -3.39
C LEU A 605 -26.92 4.77 -2.61
N GLU A 606 -25.94 4.10 -3.22
CA GLU A 606 -24.62 3.94 -2.63
C GLU A 606 -23.76 5.20 -2.71
N ASN A 607 -22.82 5.33 -1.77
CA ASN A 607 -21.98 6.51 -1.58
C ASN A 607 -22.77 7.83 -1.65
N SER A 608 -23.96 7.84 -1.06
CA SER A 608 -24.92 8.95 -1.09
C SER A 608 -25.30 9.35 0.34
N GLN A 609 -24.97 10.59 0.71
CA GLN A 609 -25.02 11.09 2.08
C GLN A 609 -26.32 11.83 2.35
N LEU A 610 -27.05 11.44 3.40
CA LEU A 610 -28.08 12.31 3.97
C LEU A 610 -27.40 13.54 4.56
N VAL A 611 -27.76 14.72 4.06
CA VAL A 611 -27.19 16.00 4.50
C VAL A 611 -28.18 16.82 5.31
N HIS A 612 -29.47 16.61 5.12
CA HIS A 612 -30.52 17.33 5.84
C HIS A 612 -31.80 16.50 5.89
N VAL A 613 -32.57 16.64 6.97
CA VAL A 613 -33.94 16.15 7.06
C VAL A 613 -34.79 17.13 7.85
N GLU A 614 -36.00 17.38 7.38
CA GLU A 614 -37.02 18.13 8.10
C GLU A 614 -38.38 17.44 7.97
N LYS A 615 -39.32 17.82 8.85
CA LYS A 615 -40.70 17.34 8.80
C LYS A 615 -41.62 18.52 8.48
N ASN A 616 -42.40 18.38 7.42
CA ASN A 616 -43.43 19.31 7.01
C ASN A 616 -44.79 18.59 7.01
N ASN A 617 -45.63 18.89 8.02
CA ASN A 617 -46.88 18.16 8.29
C ASN A 617 -46.64 16.64 8.40
N ASP A 618 -47.30 15.84 7.56
CA ASP A 618 -47.19 14.38 7.53
C ASP A 618 -46.10 13.87 6.58
N THR A 619 -45.27 14.76 6.01
CA THR A 619 -44.21 14.41 5.06
C THR A 619 -42.84 14.81 5.60
N TYR A 620 -41.87 13.90 5.47
CA TYR A 620 -40.45 14.17 5.69
C TYR A 620 -39.78 14.56 4.39
N ILE A 621 -38.93 15.58 4.44
CA ILE A 621 -38.10 16.05 3.32
C ILE A 621 -36.65 15.69 3.65
N ALA A 622 -36.10 14.70 2.95
CA ALA A 622 -34.73 14.23 3.13
C ALA A 622 -33.85 14.67 1.95
N VAL A 623 -32.83 15.49 2.22
CA VAL A 623 -31.89 15.95 1.20
C VAL A 623 -30.67 15.05 1.19
N VAL A 624 -30.35 14.48 0.03
CA VAL A 624 -29.27 13.53 -0.17
C VAL A 624 -28.27 14.08 -1.17
N LYS A 625 -26.99 14.08 -0.81
CA LYS A 625 -25.87 14.34 -1.72
C LYS A 625 -25.43 13.02 -2.36
N LEU A 626 -25.46 12.93 -3.69
CA LEU A 626 -25.05 11.75 -4.44
C LEU A 626 -23.51 11.68 -4.60
N HIS A 627 -23.04 10.54 -5.09
CA HIS A 627 -21.61 10.27 -5.32
C HIS A 627 -20.95 11.22 -6.35
N ASP A 628 -21.73 11.76 -7.30
CA ASP A 628 -21.28 12.75 -8.29
C ASP A 628 -21.29 14.20 -7.75
N GLY A 629 -21.70 14.39 -6.48
CA GLY A 629 -21.79 15.67 -5.81
C GLY A 629 -23.11 16.43 -6.03
N SER A 630 -24.03 15.90 -6.85
CA SER A 630 -25.38 16.45 -7.02
C SER A 630 -26.26 16.21 -5.78
N PHE A 631 -27.40 16.92 -5.70
CA PHE A 631 -28.35 16.80 -4.60
C PHE A 631 -29.74 16.40 -5.11
N ILE A 632 -30.41 15.52 -4.37
CA ILE A 632 -31.81 15.12 -4.59
C ILE A 632 -32.58 15.27 -3.28
N GLU A 633 -33.83 15.75 -3.38
CA GLU A 633 -34.77 15.82 -2.28
C GLU A 633 -35.78 14.65 -2.37
N PHE A 634 -35.90 13.88 -1.29
CA PHE A 634 -36.86 12.79 -1.16
C PHE A 634 -38.00 13.20 -0.24
N HIS A 635 -39.22 13.14 -0.74
CA HIS A 635 -40.43 13.42 0.03
C HIS A 635 -41.09 12.09 0.39
N THR A 636 -41.27 11.84 1.69
CA THR A 636 -41.79 10.55 2.17
C THR A 636 -42.72 10.70 3.36
N PRO A 637 -43.82 9.94 3.46
CA PRO A 637 -44.60 9.86 4.70
C PRO A 637 -43.89 9.03 5.77
N LEU A 638 -42.93 8.18 5.39
CA LEU A 638 -42.21 7.29 6.29
C LEU A 638 -40.70 7.45 6.15
N PHE A 639 -40.06 8.04 7.16
CA PHE A 639 -38.61 8.21 7.25
C PHE A 639 -38.01 7.32 8.34
N ILE A 640 -36.97 6.56 7.98
CA ILE A 640 -36.24 5.67 8.88
C ILE A 640 -34.83 6.24 9.10
N ASN A 641 -34.51 6.59 10.34
CA ASN A 641 -33.17 6.99 10.75
C ASN A 641 -32.36 5.77 11.20
N ALA A 642 -31.52 5.23 10.31
CA ALA A 642 -30.63 4.09 10.57
C ALA A 642 -29.14 4.47 10.42
N LEU A 643 -28.80 5.72 10.75
CA LEU A 643 -27.46 6.30 10.55
C LEU A 643 -26.44 5.98 11.66
N GLY A 644 -26.74 5.00 12.53
CA GLY A 644 -25.84 4.58 13.61
C GLY A 644 -25.46 5.73 14.54
N ASN A 645 -24.15 5.93 14.76
CA ASN A 645 -23.64 7.00 15.63
C ASN A 645 -24.01 8.42 15.15
N ASN A 646 -24.24 8.60 13.85
CA ASN A 646 -24.64 9.90 13.29
C ASN A 646 -26.16 10.13 13.39
N GLY A 647 -26.95 9.12 13.78
CA GLY A 647 -28.40 9.22 13.87
C GLY A 647 -28.88 10.31 14.82
N TYR A 648 -28.14 10.55 15.91
CA TYR A 648 -28.47 11.59 16.89
C TYR A 648 -28.52 13.00 16.27
N VAL A 649 -27.62 13.32 15.33
CA VAL A 649 -27.57 14.65 14.70
C VAL A 649 -28.88 14.95 13.97
N PHE A 650 -29.38 13.98 13.21
CA PHE A 650 -30.62 14.13 12.44
C PHE A 650 -31.87 13.99 13.31
N ALA A 651 -31.85 13.15 14.35
CA ALA A 651 -32.93 13.10 15.33
C ALA A 651 -33.10 14.46 16.02
N LYS A 652 -31.99 15.07 16.45
CA LYS A 652 -31.99 16.41 17.06
C LYS A 652 -32.51 17.49 16.12
N SER A 653 -32.20 17.42 14.82
CA SER A 653 -32.75 18.35 13.82
C SER A 653 -34.27 18.26 13.67
N LEU A 654 -34.85 17.11 14.03
CA LEU A 654 -36.30 16.89 14.09
C LEU A 654 -36.90 17.18 15.48
N GLY A 655 -36.11 17.73 16.41
CA GLY A 655 -36.54 18.02 17.78
C GLY A 655 -36.61 16.79 18.70
N ILE A 656 -35.96 15.68 18.33
CA ILE A 656 -35.97 14.43 19.10
C ILE A 656 -34.63 14.25 19.81
N ASP A 657 -34.66 14.16 21.14
CA ASP A 657 -33.51 13.74 21.94
C ASP A 657 -33.58 12.24 22.21
N THR A 658 -32.55 11.51 21.79
CA THR A 658 -32.50 10.04 21.92
C THR A 658 -31.76 9.58 23.17
N GLY A 659 -31.00 10.47 23.85
CA GLY A 659 -30.12 10.07 24.95
C GLY A 659 -29.01 9.08 24.58
N LEU A 660 -28.66 9.00 23.28
CA LEU A 660 -27.64 8.07 22.77
C LEU A 660 -26.33 8.81 22.51
N TYR A 661 -25.21 8.18 22.87
CA TYR A 661 -23.87 8.65 22.59
C TYR A 661 -23.00 7.52 22.01
N PRO A 662 -22.03 7.85 21.14
CA PRO A 662 -21.12 6.85 20.59
C PRO A 662 -20.06 6.44 21.62
N VAL A 663 -19.73 5.16 21.62
CA VAL A 663 -18.66 4.54 22.41
C VAL A 663 -17.55 4.03 21.49
N LYS A 664 -16.28 4.26 21.86
CA LYS A 664 -15.12 3.85 21.08
C LYS A 664 -14.70 2.43 21.45
N HIS A 665 -15.02 1.47 20.59
CA HIS A 665 -14.45 0.12 20.67
C HIS A 665 -13.31 -0.07 19.67
N GLN A 666 -12.33 -0.91 20.04
CA GLN A 666 -11.19 -1.24 19.20
C GLN A 666 -11.22 -2.71 18.81
N ALA A 667 -11.14 -2.97 17.50
CA ALA A 667 -10.96 -4.30 16.96
C ALA A 667 -9.54 -4.51 16.42
N PHE A 668 -9.07 -5.75 16.44
CA PHE A 668 -7.81 -6.18 15.85
C PHE A 668 -8.05 -7.37 14.93
N ILE A 669 -7.17 -7.54 13.95
CA ILE A 669 -7.14 -8.71 13.07
C ILE A 669 -5.68 -9.12 12.84
N THR A 670 -5.40 -10.42 12.84
CA THR A 670 -4.05 -10.95 12.60
C THR A 670 -3.79 -11.18 11.11
N ARG A 671 -2.54 -11.47 10.74
CA ARG A 671 -2.27 -12.21 9.49
C ARG A 671 -2.96 -13.58 9.54
N ARG A 672 -3.12 -14.23 8.38
CA ARG A 672 -3.62 -15.62 8.30
C ARG A 672 -2.77 -16.53 9.19
N LEU A 673 -3.43 -17.40 9.95
CA LEU A 673 -2.81 -18.39 10.83
C LEU A 673 -3.36 -19.78 10.49
N PRO A 674 -2.65 -20.87 10.82
CA PRO A 674 -3.23 -22.21 10.83
C PRO A 674 -4.47 -22.25 11.71
N MET A 675 -5.40 -23.16 11.42
CA MET A 675 -6.60 -23.32 12.24
C MET A 675 -6.24 -23.80 13.64
N LEU A 676 -6.56 -22.99 14.66
CA LEU A 676 -6.12 -23.18 16.03
C LEU A 676 -7.13 -23.91 16.91
N GLY A 677 -8.33 -24.16 16.42
CA GLY A 677 -9.36 -24.89 17.15
C GLY A 677 -9.15 -26.40 17.12
N ILE A 678 -10.00 -27.12 17.85
CA ILE A 678 -9.98 -28.58 17.93
C ILE A 678 -10.20 -29.21 16.54
N ASN A 679 -9.45 -30.29 16.26
CA ASN A 679 -9.56 -31.07 15.01
C ASN A 679 -9.36 -30.24 13.72
N GLY A 680 -8.50 -29.23 13.76
CA GLY A 680 -8.24 -28.35 12.61
C GLY A 680 -9.38 -27.41 12.26
N LYS A 681 -10.38 -27.26 13.15
CA LYS A 681 -11.43 -26.26 13.00
C LYS A 681 -10.90 -24.86 13.37
N PRO A 682 -11.46 -23.78 12.81
CA PRO A 682 -11.14 -22.44 13.27
C PRO A 682 -11.57 -22.25 14.73
N LEU A 683 -10.72 -21.57 15.50
CA LEU A 683 -10.92 -21.29 16.92
C LEU A 683 -12.25 -20.59 17.19
N ASP A 684 -13.01 -21.14 18.14
CA ASP A 684 -14.27 -20.58 18.64
C ASP A 684 -14.08 -19.20 19.30
N MET A 685 -15.18 -18.50 19.57
CA MET A 685 -15.13 -17.21 20.26
C MET A 685 -14.65 -17.40 21.70
N LEU A 686 -13.52 -16.80 22.04
CA LEU A 686 -12.97 -16.78 23.37
C LEU A 686 -13.25 -15.42 24.03
N ILE A 687 -13.73 -15.43 25.28
CA ILE A 687 -14.08 -14.22 26.02
C ILE A 687 -13.35 -14.22 27.37
N ASP A 688 -12.50 -13.21 27.57
CA ASP A 688 -11.84 -12.88 28.83
C ASP A 688 -12.42 -11.56 29.36
N ARG A 689 -12.88 -11.55 30.61
CA ARG A 689 -13.49 -10.39 31.28
C ARG A 689 -12.61 -9.80 32.39
N ARG A 690 -11.33 -10.16 32.42
CA ARG A 690 -10.39 -9.57 33.37
C ARG A 690 -10.20 -8.09 33.06
N VAL A 691 -10.07 -7.29 34.13
CA VAL A 691 -9.60 -5.91 34.02
C VAL A 691 -8.09 -5.93 33.77
N TYR A 692 -7.67 -5.41 32.62
CA TYR A 692 -6.25 -5.40 32.26
C TYR A 692 -5.91 -4.17 31.42
N LYS A 693 -4.93 -3.38 31.87
CA LYS A 693 -4.39 -2.20 31.16
C LYS A 693 -5.48 -1.24 30.62
N GLY A 694 -6.52 -0.97 31.41
CA GLY A 694 -7.62 -0.07 31.03
C GLY A 694 -8.67 -0.69 30.13
N PHE A 695 -8.72 -2.03 30.01
CA PHE A 695 -9.79 -2.77 29.34
C PHE A 695 -10.52 -3.66 30.34
N VAL A 696 -11.82 -3.86 30.15
CA VAL A 696 -12.69 -4.71 31.00
C VAL A 696 -13.06 -6.05 30.35
N ALA A 697 -12.83 -6.18 29.05
CA ALA A 697 -13.00 -7.43 28.34
C ALA A 697 -12.16 -7.46 27.07
N VAL A 698 -11.69 -8.65 26.71
CA VAL A 698 -11.11 -8.96 25.41
C VAL A 698 -11.77 -10.22 24.89
N TYR A 699 -12.23 -10.18 23.65
CA TYR A 699 -12.87 -11.33 23.03
C TYR A 699 -12.55 -11.40 21.55
N GLY A 700 -12.46 -12.61 21.03
CA GLY A 700 -12.12 -12.83 19.63
C GLY A 700 -12.27 -14.27 19.19
N GLN A 701 -12.33 -14.47 17.89
CA GLN A 701 -12.53 -15.75 17.22
C GLN A 701 -11.61 -15.85 16.00
N GLN A 702 -11.43 -17.06 15.48
CA GLN A 702 -10.79 -17.27 14.19
C GLN A 702 -11.85 -17.32 13.09
N LEU A 703 -11.67 -16.47 12.08
CA LEU A 703 -12.46 -16.45 10.87
C LEU A 703 -12.25 -17.75 10.09
N GLY A 704 -13.33 -18.43 9.72
CA GLY A 704 -13.25 -19.74 9.07
C GLY A 704 -12.76 -19.68 7.63
N GLU A 705 -13.12 -18.62 6.95
CA GLU A 705 -12.80 -18.34 5.55
C GLU A 705 -11.37 -17.85 5.36
N THR A 706 -10.84 -17.05 6.30
CA THR A 706 -9.48 -16.49 6.17
C THR A 706 -8.45 -17.14 7.08
N GLY A 707 -8.85 -17.81 8.16
CA GLY A 707 -7.93 -18.29 9.20
C GLY A 707 -7.30 -17.17 10.06
N GLN A 708 -7.71 -15.92 9.87
CA GLN A 708 -7.26 -14.79 10.69
C GLN A 708 -7.98 -14.80 12.04
N ILE A 709 -7.32 -14.34 13.11
CA ILE A 709 -8.00 -14.07 14.37
C ILE A 709 -8.49 -12.63 14.33
N ILE A 710 -9.79 -12.44 14.56
CA ILE A 710 -10.42 -11.14 14.73
C ILE A 710 -10.95 -11.02 16.16
N GLY A 711 -10.74 -9.87 16.79
CA GLY A 711 -11.19 -9.65 18.17
C GLY A 711 -11.39 -8.18 18.50
N CYS A 712 -12.00 -7.93 19.65
CA CYS A 712 -12.30 -6.62 20.18
C CYS A 712 -11.83 -6.53 21.63
N ALA A 713 -11.38 -5.33 22.03
CA ALA A 713 -11.09 -5.00 23.42
C ALA A 713 -12.05 -3.89 23.88
N SER A 714 -12.76 -4.13 24.97
CA SER A 714 -13.70 -3.19 25.58
C SER A 714 -12.95 -2.28 26.56
N PRO A 715 -12.91 -0.97 26.34
CA PRO A 715 -12.26 -0.03 27.25
C PRO A 715 -12.98 0.05 28.60
N GLN A 716 -12.23 0.40 29.64
CA GLN A 716 -12.75 0.55 31.00
C GLN A 716 -13.41 1.92 31.24
N ILE A 717 -12.94 2.96 30.55
CA ILE A 717 -13.40 4.35 30.72
C ILE A 717 -13.69 4.91 29.33
N GLU A 718 -14.87 5.49 29.15
CA GLU A 718 -15.23 6.24 27.95
C GLU A 718 -15.16 7.75 28.15
N PRO A 719 -14.22 8.46 27.47
CA PRO A 719 -14.05 9.90 27.61
C PRO A 719 -15.24 10.77 27.22
N LEU A 720 -16.29 10.19 26.60
CA LEU A 720 -17.51 10.90 26.26
C LEU A 720 -18.59 10.79 27.35
N GLU A 721 -18.39 9.90 28.33
CA GLU A 721 -19.28 9.69 29.48
C GLU A 721 -18.73 10.35 30.77
N THR A 722 -17.42 10.63 30.80
CA THR A 722 -16.70 11.37 31.86
C THR A 722 -16.41 12.80 31.43
#